data_AF-A0A9D3Q290-F1
#
_entry.id   AF-A0A9D3Q290-F1
#
_cell.length_a   1.000
_cell.length_b   1.000
_cell.length_c   1.000
_cell.angle_alpha   90.00
_cell.angle_beta   90.00
_cell.angle_gamma   90.00
#
_symmetry.space_group_name_H-M   'P 1'
#
loop_
_entity.id
_entity.type
_entity.pdbx_description
1 polymer ?
#
loop_
_entity_poly.entity_id
_entity_poly.type
_entity_poly.pdbx_seq_one_letter_code
_entity_poly.pdbx_strand_id
1 'polypeptide(L)'
;MISDSITQVGKFDWRQQYVGEVRFAYFDAPSQASKKLLLATEKNIIASLNSRTGELFWRQVDKTGPEGHIDILLVHGQDAVMVVGSGRLLRSWETNIGGLNWEVVLDTGSFQSAGFVGMQDSVKYVAVLKKSAISLHYLSNGHQKWVENLPDSDTAQYQAVYAGGSGEVYVLGVVPHSHLAIVAYNIEDGEIMKQTSVEAPWLSSLSSCAVVGTGVLMCVDSASTSLYTFPLQSEEPAEMSQILLQSLGLEVAAGFQPVLLSTQPHPARPPLSEFFLKLGPDHHILLQLKDGIISTLRNFQPAILVSFATTGEKTVAAVMSPVNDTACSIALFSADSGRRLLDTSMVFHLDPSGGKPLRLHVHAFLKKDDSVGYRVLVQSEDHALTFMQQPGRVLWTREEALAEVVTMEMVDLPLTGTQAELEGEFGKKADGLLPMVLKRLSSQFILLQAWIAHLWKLFYDARKPRSQVKNEVTIETLARDEFNLQKMMVMVTASGKLFGIDSKSGTALWKHYLPNVQPNAAFKLMVQRTTAHFPHPPQCTLLIKDKETGLGSLHVFNPIFGKKSHITPPVLPRPVLQSLLLPLMDQDYAKVLLLIDDQYKVTAFPSTKNVLQLLQEVASSIFFYLVDSSQGRLSGFRLRKDLSTELIWEVVIPTEVQRIVAVKGKRANEHVHSQGRVMGDRSVLYKYLNPNLLAVVTESTDLHQERSFVGIFLVDGVTGRIIHEAVQRKARGPVRCVHSENWVVYEYWNTKSRRNEFSVLELFEGTELYNSTVFSSLDRPHLPQVLQQSYIFPSPISTIEATLTEKGITSRHLLVGLPSGAVLSLPKMFLDPRRPEILSEQSREENLIPYAPELPIRTEWFINYNQTVSRVRGIYTAPSGLESTCLVVAYGLDIYQTRVYPSKQFDVLKDDYDYVLISSVLIGLFFATMISKRLAQVKLLNRAWR
;
A
#
# COMPACT_ATOMS: atom_id res chain seq x y z
N MET A 1 16.76 27.29 -13.30
CA MET A 1 16.22 25.98 -12.89
C MET A 1 16.22 25.78 -11.38
N ILE A 2 17.22 26.28 -10.63
CA ILE A 2 17.30 26.07 -9.17
C ILE A 2 16.46 27.07 -8.35
N SER A 3 16.21 28.29 -8.84
CA SER A 3 15.46 29.31 -8.10
C SER A 3 13.97 29.00 -7.94
N ASP A 4 13.34 28.45 -8.98
CA ASP A 4 11.88 28.25 -9.01
C ASP A 4 11.46 26.94 -8.32
N SER A 5 12.35 25.95 -8.26
CA SER A 5 12.06 24.66 -7.60
C SER A 5 12.18 24.73 -6.07
N ILE A 6 13.02 25.61 -5.51
CA ILE A 6 13.21 25.71 -4.05
C ILE A 6 12.00 26.36 -3.37
N THR A 7 11.25 27.23 -4.06
CA THR A 7 10.12 27.99 -3.48
C THR A 7 8.80 27.21 -3.44
N GLN A 8 8.76 26.00 -4.03
CA GLN A 8 7.55 25.20 -4.22
C GLN A 8 7.47 23.94 -3.33
N VAL A 9 8.58 23.53 -2.72
CA VAL A 9 8.67 22.36 -1.84
C VAL A 9 7.72 22.49 -0.64
N GLY A 10 6.90 21.46 -0.40
CA GLY A 10 5.98 21.37 0.74
C GLY A 10 4.68 22.15 0.57
N LYS A 11 4.44 22.79 -0.58
CA LYS A 11 3.16 23.48 -0.86
C LYS A 11 2.09 22.56 -1.44
N PHE A 12 2.49 21.63 -2.29
CA PHE A 12 1.57 20.76 -3.04
C PHE A 12 1.98 19.29 -3.02
N ASP A 13 3.10 18.98 -2.39
CA ASP A 13 3.61 17.62 -2.31
C ASP A 13 3.77 17.21 -0.85
N TRP A 14 3.52 15.93 -0.60
CA TRP A 14 3.63 15.33 0.72
C TRP A 14 3.99 13.86 0.59
N ARG A 15 4.61 13.34 1.64
CA ARG A 15 4.98 11.92 1.75
C ARG A 15 4.46 11.36 3.06
N GLN A 16 3.85 10.19 3.00
CA GLN A 16 3.49 9.40 4.17
C GLN A 16 4.27 8.08 4.17
N GLN A 17 4.91 7.81 5.29
CA GLN A 17 5.79 6.65 5.47
C GLN A 17 5.13 5.62 6.39
N TYR A 18 5.16 4.37 5.92
CA TYR A 18 4.56 3.24 6.61
C TYR A 18 5.59 2.12 6.86
N VAL A 19 5.20 1.18 7.72
CA VAL A 19 5.98 -0.01 8.08
C VAL A 19 5.21 -1.31 7.81
N GLY A 20 3.87 -1.25 7.71
CA GLY A 20 3.01 -2.42 7.48
C GLY A 20 2.63 -3.16 8.76
N GLU A 21 2.10 -4.38 8.61
CA GLU A 21 1.58 -5.17 9.74
C GLU A 21 2.69 -5.55 10.73
N VAL A 22 2.49 -5.22 12.00
CA VAL A 22 3.48 -5.47 13.06
C VAL A 22 3.44 -6.94 13.49
N ARG A 23 4.61 -7.58 13.49
CA ARG A 23 4.79 -8.95 14.00
C ARG A 23 5.38 -8.96 15.41
N PHE A 24 6.37 -8.11 15.65
CA PHE A 24 7.04 -8.00 16.94
C PHE A 24 7.09 -6.53 17.36
N ALA A 25 6.82 -6.26 18.63
CA ALA A 25 6.88 -4.92 19.19
C ALA A 25 7.54 -4.94 20.56
N TYR A 26 8.57 -4.11 20.74
CA TYR A 26 9.31 -3.98 21.98
C TYR A 26 9.40 -2.51 22.39
N PHE A 27 9.13 -2.24 23.67
CA PHE A 27 9.34 -0.93 24.26
C PHE A 27 10.75 -0.87 24.83
N ASP A 28 11.45 0.23 24.57
CA ASP A 28 12.77 0.48 25.13
C ASP A 28 12.63 0.80 26.64
N ALA A 29 12.98 -0.17 27.48
CA ALA A 29 12.86 -0.12 28.93
C ALA A 29 14.24 0.02 29.58
N PRO A 30 14.60 1.24 30.03
CA PRO A 30 14.90 1.34 31.46
C PRO A 30 14.43 2.65 32.14
N SER A 31 13.78 3.59 31.44
CA SER A 31 13.30 4.83 32.09
C SER A 31 12.05 5.41 31.44
N GLN A 32 11.23 6.12 32.25
CA GLN A 32 10.09 6.93 31.78
C GLN A 32 10.45 7.91 30.63
N ALA A 33 11.74 8.20 30.44
CA ALA A 33 12.24 9.15 29.47
C ALA A 33 12.42 8.56 28.06
N SER A 34 12.55 7.24 27.89
CA SER A 34 12.64 6.67 26.54
C SER A 34 11.30 6.81 25.82
N LYS A 35 11.39 7.26 24.58
CA LYS A 35 10.24 7.52 23.69
C LYS A 35 10.23 6.57 22.51
N LYS A 36 10.93 5.44 22.59
CA LYS A 36 11.16 4.55 21.45
C LYS A 36 10.31 3.29 21.55
N LEU A 37 9.70 2.94 20.43
CA LEU A 37 8.96 1.71 20.22
C LEU A 37 9.60 1.01 19.01
N LEU A 38 10.28 -0.09 19.26
CA LEU A 38 10.90 -0.91 18.21
C LEU A 38 9.87 -1.87 17.66
N LEU A 39 9.77 -1.92 16.34
CA LEU A 39 8.84 -2.75 15.61
C LEU A 39 9.57 -3.56 14.55
N ALA A 40 9.18 -4.81 14.38
CA ALA A 40 9.46 -5.59 13.19
C ALA A 40 8.15 -6.00 12.53
N THR A 41 8.07 -5.87 11.21
CA THR A 41 6.82 -6.04 10.46
C THR A 41 6.90 -7.19 9.45
N GLU A 42 5.74 -7.68 9.02
CA GLU A 42 5.63 -8.72 7.99
C GLU A 42 6.17 -8.29 6.62
N LYS A 43 6.31 -6.98 6.40
CA LYS A 43 6.91 -6.42 5.18
C LYS A 43 8.44 -6.41 5.24
N ASN A 44 9.08 -7.15 6.15
CA ASN A 44 10.54 -7.24 6.29
C ASN A 44 11.16 -5.89 6.61
N ILE A 45 10.61 -5.19 7.61
CA ILE A 45 11.05 -3.87 8.04
C ILE A 45 11.28 -3.90 9.54
N ILE A 46 12.42 -3.35 9.97
CA ILE A 46 12.67 -3.00 11.36
C ILE A 46 12.63 -1.47 11.48
N ALA A 47 11.90 -0.96 12.46
CA ALA A 47 11.71 0.47 12.64
C ALA A 47 11.66 0.86 14.12
N SER A 48 12.00 2.11 14.41
CA SER A 48 11.80 2.74 15.71
C SER A 48 10.83 3.89 15.59
N LEU A 49 9.70 3.78 16.28
CA LEU A 49 8.67 4.81 16.36
C LEU A 49 8.83 5.66 17.62
N ASN A 50 8.46 6.93 17.50
CA ASN A 50 8.28 7.83 18.63
C ASN A 50 6.96 7.50 19.34
N SER A 51 7.03 7.04 20.59
CA SER A 51 5.86 6.68 21.38
C SER A 51 4.89 7.85 21.61
N ARG A 52 5.33 9.11 21.47
CA ARG A 52 4.48 10.30 21.70
C ARG A 52 3.72 10.74 20.44
N THR A 53 4.36 10.69 19.28
CA THR A 53 3.80 11.23 18.01
C THR A 53 3.44 10.14 17.01
N GLY A 54 4.01 8.95 17.16
CA GLY A 54 3.91 7.87 16.17
C GLY A 54 4.84 8.07 14.96
N GLU A 55 5.69 9.10 14.93
CA GLU A 55 6.61 9.33 13.82
C GLU A 55 7.79 8.34 13.84
N LEU A 56 8.38 8.11 12.67
CA LEU A 56 9.57 7.26 12.52
C LEU A 56 10.82 8.03 12.95
N PHE A 57 11.62 7.46 13.86
CA PHE A 57 12.99 7.92 14.08
C PHE A 57 13.91 7.40 12.98
N TRP A 58 13.81 6.10 12.71
CA TRP A 58 14.54 5.42 11.66
C TRP A 58 13.78 4.15 11.26
N ARG A 59 14.06 3.67 10.05
CA ARG A 59 13.62 2.36 9.59
C ARG A 59 14.65 1.76 8.64
N GLN A 60 14.71 0.44 8.61
CA GLN A 60 15.52 -0.32 7.67
C GLN A 60 14.59 -1.27 6.92
N VAL A 61 14.58 -1.14 5.60
CA VAL A 61 13.70 -1.89 4.70
C VAL A 61 14.55 -2.94 3.99
N ASP A 62 14.35 -4.21 4.32
CA ASP A 62 15.11 -5.30 3.70
C ASP A 62 14.50 -5.72 2.34
N LYS A 63 14.98 -6.81 1.74
CA LYS A 63 14.42 -7.40 0.53
C LYS A 63 12.99 -7.90 0.76
N THR A 64 12.17 -7.85 -0.29
CA THR A 64 10.86 -8.51 -0.32
C THR A 64 11.02 -10.01 -0.51
N GLY A 65 10.15 -10.80 0.12
CA GLY A 65 10.11 -12.25 -0.04
C GLY A 65 10.77 -13.00 1.12
N PRO A 66 11.00 -14.31 0.98
CA PRO A 66 11.47 -15.17 2.07
C PRO A 66 12.89 -14.83 2.52
N GLU A 67 13.75 -14.35 1.62
CA GLU A 67 15.15 -13.99 1.94
C GLU A 67 15.26 -12.89 3.02
N GLY A 68 14.31 -11.94 3.02
CA GLY A 68 14.27 -10.86 4.00
C GLY A 68 13.31 -11.11 5.16
N HIS A 69 12.68 -12.29 5.23
CA HIS A 69 11.67 -12.57 6.25
C HIS A 69 12.28 -12.54 7.65
N ILE A 70 11.67 -11.77 8.54
CA ILE A 70 12.12 -11.63 9.93
C ILE A 70 11.52 -12.76 10.73
N ASP A 71 12.33 -13.76 11.08
CA ASP A 71 11.89 -14.95 11.79
C ASP A 71 11.63 -14.65 13.27
N ILE A 72 12.53 -13.89 13.90
CA ILE A 72 12.43 -13.45 15.31
C ILE A 72 13.14 -12.11 15.51
N LEU A 73 12.65 -11.34 16.49
CA LEU A 73 13.29 -10.13 17.01
C LEU A 73 13.47 -10.29 18.52
N LEU A 74 14.69 -10.11 18.99
CA LEU A 74 15.06 -10.14 20.40
C LEU A 74 15.70 -8.81 20.78
N VAL A 75 15.31 -8.22 21.91
CA VAL A 75 15.85 -6.92 22.35
C VAL A 75 16.40 -7.04 23.76
N HIS A 76 17.64 -6.62 23.96
CA HIS A 76 18.26 -6.51 25.28
C HIS A 76 19.11 -5.24 25.36
N GLY A 77 18.82 -4.36 26.32
CA GLY A 77 19.50 -3.08 26.43
C GLY A 77 19.33 -2.24 25.15
N GLN A 78 20.46 -1.87 24.53
CA GLN A 78 20.49 -1.08 23.30
C GLN A 78 20.64 -1.91 22.02
N ASP A 79 20.69 -3.23 22.14
CA ASP A 79 20.89 -4.15 21.02
C ASP A 79 19.57 -4.82 20.63
N ALA A 80 19.21 -4.70 19.36
CA ALA A 80 18.10 -5.42 18.74
C ALA A 80 18.68 -6.50 17.82
N VAL A 81 18.62 -7.76 18.26
CA VAL A 81 19.10 -8.92 17.51
C VAL A 81 17.96 -9.54 16.72
N MET A 82 18.19 -9.82 15.45
CA MET A 82 17.20 -10.42 14.56
C MET A 82 17.80 -11.58 13.77
N VAL A 83 16.96 -12.59 13.51
CA VAL A 83 17.25 -13.68 12.58
C VAL A 83 16.41 -13.48 11.34
N VAL A 84 17.04 -13.57 10.16
CA VAL A 84 16.45 -13.25 8.87
C VAL A 84 16.69 -14.37 7.86
N GLY A 85 15.72 -14.56 6.97
CA GLY A 85 15.86 -15.41 5.80
C GLY A 85 15.79 -16.90 6.12
N SER A 86 14.86 -17.29 7.00
CA SER A 86 14.71 -18.66 7.50
C SER A 86 15.96 -19.16 8.23
N GLY A 87 16.61 -18.29 9.00
CA GLY A 87 17.82 -18.64 9.76
C GLY A 87 19.14 -18.46 9.03
N ARG A 88 19.17 -17.75 7.90
CA ARG A 88 20.39 -17.57 7.12
C ARG A 88 21.28 -16.45 7.66
N LEU A 89 20.70 -15.38 8.19
CA LEU A 89 21.43 -14.19 8.65
C LEU A 89 21.07 -13.90 10.10
N LEU A 90 22.09 -13.56 10.90
CA LEU A 90 21.96 -13.02 12.26
C LEU A 90 22.49 -11.59 12.24
N ARG A 91 21.66 -10.62 12.63
CA ARG A 91 22.02 -9.20 12.66
C ARG A 91 21.76 -8.61 14.03
N SER A 92 22.63 -7.69 14.44
CA SER A 92 22.40 -6.84 15.61
C SER A 92 22.34 -5.38 15.18
N TRP A 93 21.30 -4.68 15.63
CA TRP A 93 21.07 -3.27 15.36
C TRP A 93 21.17 -2.44 16.62
N GLU A 94 21.78 -1.28 16.51
CA GLU A 94 21.72 -0.28 17.57
C GLU A 94 20.36 0.42 17.57
N THR A 95 19.63 0.31 18.68
CA THR A 95 18.25 0.82 18.78
C THR A 95 18.16 2.35 18.73
N ASN A 96 19.25 3.07 19.02
CA ASN A 96 19.30 4.52 19.04
C ASN A 96 19.32 5.14 17.65
N ILE A 97 20.27 4.70 16.83
CA ILE A 97 20.57 5.28 15.52
C ILE A 97 19.89 4.48 14.40
N GLY A 98 19.62 3.20 14.64
CA GLY A 98 19.22 2.25 13.60
C GLY A 98 20.39 1.82 12.73
N GLY A 99 21.61 1.95 13.23
CA GLY A 99 22.83 1.45 12.60
C GLY A 99 22.97 -0.06 12.82
N LEU A 100 23.62 -0.74 11.89
CA LEU A 100 23.97 -2.15 12.03
C LEU A 100 25.26 -2.26 12.87
N ASN A 101 25.21 -2.98 13.99
CA ASN A 101 26.39 -3.27 14.81
C ASN A 101 27.26 -4.33 14.14
N TRP A 102 26.64 -5.45 13.77
CA TRP A 102 27.29 -6.57 13.10
C TRP A 102 26.27 -7.45 12.38
N GLU A 103 26.74 -8.20 11.37
CA GLU A 103 25.97 -9.18 10.61
C GLU A 103 26.82 -10.44 10.39
N VAL A 104 26.22 -11.60 10.63
CA VAL A 104 26.87 -12.91 10.47
C VAL A 104 25.98 -13.82 9.64
N VAL A 105 26.61 -14.53 8.70
CA VAL A 105 25.95 -15.57 7.90
C VAL A 105 26.00 -16.87 8.70
N LEU A 106 24.84 -17.42 8.99
CA LEU A 106 24.71 -18.70 9.67
C LEU A 106 24.67 -19.85 8.67
N ASP A 107 24.95 -21.07 9.12
CA ASP A 107 24.94 -22.27 8.28
C ASP A 107 23.59 -22.55 7.61
N THR A 108 23.56 -23.42 6.59
CA THR A 108 22.29 -23.78 5.95
C THR A 108 21.45 -24.65 6.89
N GLY A 109 20.15 -24.35 7.02
CA GLY A 109 19.22 -25.15 7.81
C GLY A 109 17.99 -24.36 8.18
N SER A 110 16.86 -25.04 8.40
CA SER A 110 15.61 -24.39 8.80
C SER A 110 15.73 -23.85 10.22
N PHE A 111 15.48 -22.56 10.39
CA PHE A 111 15.30 -21.92 11.70
C PHE A 111 14.15 -22.55 12.48
N GLN A 112 14.33 -22.67 13.80
CA GLN A 112 13.30 -23.15 14.73
C GLN A 112 13.05 -22.13 15.85
N SER A 113 14.11 -21.70 16.54
CA SER A 113 14.01 -20.75 17.65
C SER A 113 15.32 -20.02 17.89
N ALA A 114 15.27 -18.89 18.58
CA ALA A 114 16.45 -18.23 19.12
C ALA A 114 16.11 -17.60 20.47
N GLY A 115 17.11 -17.51 21.34
CA GLY A 115 16.97 -16.91 22.66
C GLY A 115 18.27 -16.28 23.13
N PHE A 116 18.15 -15.26 23.98
CA PHE A 116 19.30 -14.74 24.71
C PHE A 116 19.71 -15.74 25.79
N VAL A 117 21.02 -15.91 25.93
CA VAL A 117 21.62 -16.76 26.96
C VAL A 117 22.47 -15.89 27.86
N GLY A 118 22.15 -15.92 29.15
CA GLY A 118 22.87 -15.18 30.18
C GLY A 118 23.47 -16.08 31.24
N MET A 119 24.50 -15.58 31.89
CA MET A 119 25.19 -16.21 33.03
C MET A 119 25.50 -15.12 34.06
N GLN A 120 25.26 -15.41 35.35
CA GLN A 120 25.49 -14.47 36.46
C GLN A 120 24.86 -13.09 36.23
N ASP A 121 23.56 -13.04 35.91
CA ASP A 121 22.80 -11.82 35.60
C ASP A 121 23.29 -11.00 34.38
N SER A 122 24.30 -11.48 33.64
CA SER A 122 24.79 -10.85 32.42
C SER A 122 24.38 -11.62 31.17
N VAL A 123 23.74 -10.96 30.20
CA VAL A 123 23.43 -11.54 28.88
C VAL A 123 24.64 -11.33 27.98
N LYS A 124 25.29 -12.42 27.57
CA LYS A 124 26.52 -12.37 26.75
C LYS A 124 26.37 -13.06 25.40
N TYR A 125 25.41 -13.97 25.28
CA TYR A 125 25.31 -14.86 24.13
C TYR A 125 23.90 -14.90 23.54
N VAL A 126 23.82 -15.32 22.29
CA VAL A 126 22.59 -15.60 21.56
C VAL A 126 22.67 -17.04 21.08
N ALA A 127 21.72 -17.87 21.50
CA ALA A 127 21.57 -19.23 20.99
C ALA A 127 20.61 -19.21 19.80
N VAL A 128 21.01 -19.84 18.70
CA VAL A 128 20.18 -20.03 17.50
C VAL A 128 20.01 -21.52 17.26
N LEU A 129 18.76 -21.97 17.25
CA LEU A 129 18.38 -23.34 17.02
C LEU A 129 17.89 -23.52 15.58
N LYS A 130 18.52 -24.48 14.90
CA LYS A 130 18.10 -24.99 13.61
C LYS A 130 17.67 -26.43 13.74
N LYS A 131 17.08 -26.97 12.67
CA LYS A 131 16.60 -28.35 12.66
C LYS A 131 17.66 -29.39 13.03
N SER A 132 18.92 -29.19 12.61
CA SER A 132 20.00 -30.18 12.77
C SER A 132 21.09 -29.79 13.77
N ALA A 133 21.17 -28.52 14.15
CA ALA A 133 22.27 -28.00 14.96
C ALA A 133 21.82 -26.81 15.81
N ILE A 134 22.51 -26.60 16.93
CA ILE A 134 22.42 -25.42 17.77
C ILE A 134 23.74 -24.65 17.69
N SER A 135 23.65 -23.33 17.55
CA SER A 135 24.81 -22.44 17.50
C SER A 135 24.73 -21.39 18.60
N LEU A 136 25.87 -21.11 19.24
CA LEU A 136 25.99 -20.06 20.26
C LEU A 136 26.90 -18.94 19.75
N HIS A 137 26.42 -17.71 19.77
CA HIS A 137 27.12 -16.53 19.25
C HIS A 137 27.30 -15.46 20.34
N TYR A 138 28.41 -14.73 20.29
CA TYR A 138 28.64 -13.58 21.16
C TYR A 138 27.72 -12.41 20.78
N LEU A 139 27.07 -11.78 21.76
CA LEU A 139 26.17 -10.64 21.52
C LEU A 139 26.92 -9.39 21.03
N SER A 140 28.17 -9.20 21.44
CA SER A 140 28.95 -7.98 21.15
C SER A 140 29.44 -7.89 19.70
N ASN A 141 29.77 -9.02 19.08
CA ASN A 141 30.41 -9.06 17.76
C ASN A 141 29.80 -10.10 16.80
N GLY A 142 28.86 -10.92 17.26
CA GLY A 142 28.21 -11.96 16.46
C GLY A 142 29.05 -13.20 16.18
N HIS A 143 30.32 -13.21 16.56
CA HIS A 143 31.20 -14.35 16.30
C HIS A 143 30.63 -15.62 16.96
N GLN A 144 30.73 -16.73 16.23
CA GLN A 144 30.34 -18.03 16.72
C GLN A 144 31.33 -18.47 17.81
N LYS A 145 30.80 -18.85 18.98
CA LYS A 145 31.57 -19.45 20.06
C LYS A 145 31.75 -20.94 19.81
N TRP A 146 30.63 -21.64 19.61
CA TRP A 146 30.59 -23.07 19.28
C TRP A 146 29.31 -23.38 18.48
N VAL A 147 29.33 -24.51 17.78
CA VAL A 147 28.19 -25.10 17.06
C VAL A 147 28.22 -26.59 17.32
N GLU A 148 27.08 -27.13 17.70
CA GLU A 148 26.94 -28.55 17.98
C GLU A 148 25.75 -29.15 17.23
N ASN A 149 25.92 -30.38 16.77
CA ASN A 149 24.87 -31.13 16.10
C ASN A 149 23.87 -31.67 17.12
N LEU A 150 22.59 -31.65 16.77
CA LEU A 150 21.54 -32.17 17.64
C LEU A 150 21.48 -33.71 17.54
N PRO A 151 21.40 -34.43 18.67
CA PRO A 151 21.18 -35.87 18.67
C PRO A 151 19.88 -36.23 17.96
N ASP A 152 19.85 -37.34 17.22
CA ASP A 152 18.63 -37.87 16.60
C ASP A 152 17.83 -36.85 15.75
N SER A 153 18.51 -35.89 15.12
CA SER A 153 17.89 -34.78 14.38
C SER A 153 16.98 -35.19 13.21
N ASP A 154 17.12 -36.41 12.73
CA ASP A 154 16.28 -36.98 11.67
C ASP A 154 14.88 -37.35 12.18
N THR A 155 14.78 -37.75 13.45
CA THR A 155 13.53 -38.19 14.09
C THR A 155 12.97 -37.16 15.07
N ALA A 156 13.83 -36.51 15.86
CA ALA A 156 13.43 -35.52 16.86
C ALA A 156 13.32 -34.13 16.25
N GLN A 157 12.14 -33.52 16.38
CA GLN A 157 11.89 -32.15 15.94
C GLN A 157 12.18 -31.18 17.08
N TYR A 158 13.39 -30.63 17.11
CA TYR A 158 13.77 -29.59 18.07
C TYR A 158 13.11 -28.24 17.72
N GLN A 159 12.37 -27.66 18.66
CA GLN A 159 11.51 -26.49 18.39
C GLN A 159 11.76 -25.31 19.35
N ALA A 160 12.31 -25.53 20.54
CA ALA A 160 12.50 -24.46 21.54
C ALA A 160 13.88 -24.50 22.21
N VAL A 161 14.37 -23.32 22.58
CA VAL A 161 15.58 -23.12 23.39
C VAL A 161 15.22 -22.40 24.67
N TYR A 162 15.77 -22.85 25.79
CA TYR A 162 15.59 -22.25 27.10
C TYR A 162 16.93 -22.08 27.81
N ALA A 163 17.12 -20.92 28.45
CA ALA A 163 18.23 -20.66 29.35
C ALA A 163 17.69 -19.95 30.61
N GLY A 164 17.99 -20.51 31.78
CA GLY A 164 17.52 -20.01 33.08
C GLY A 164 18.58 -19.25 33.89
N GLY A 165 19.78 -19.05 33.33
CA GLY A 165 20.91 -18.42 34.04
C GLY A 165 21.82 -19.38 34.82
N SER A 166 21.54 -20.68 34.80
CA SER A 166 22.27 -21.73 35.54
C SER A 166 23.61 -22.15 34.93
N GLY A 167 24.03 -21.57 33.80
CA GLY A 167 25.23 -22.00 33.07
C GLY A 167 24.97 -23.01 31.95
N GLU A 168 23.70 -23.39 31.74
CA GLU A 168 23.29 -24.42 30.78
C GLU A 168 22.26 -23.86 29.78
N VAL A 169 22.26 -24.42 28.57
CA VAL A 169 21.25 -24.17 27.54
C VAL A 169 20.48 -25.46 27.28
N TYR A 170 19.17 -25.40 27.47
CA TYR A 170 18.26 -26.52 27.23
C TYR A 170 17.66 -26.39 25.83
N VAL A 171 17.73 -27.48 25.07
CA VAL A 171 17.08 -27.62 23.77
C VAL A 171 15.98 -28.65 23.90
N LEU A 172 14.77 -28.26 23.51
CA LEU A 172 13.56 -29.06 23.63
C LEU A 172 13.09 -29.48 22.24
N GLY A 173 12.91 -30.79 22.05
CA GLY A 173 12.40 -31.37 20.82
C GLY A 173 11.37 -32.45 21.07
N VAL A 174 10.53 -32.70 20.07
CA VAL A 174 9.44 -33.69 20.14
C VAL A 174 9.60 -34.66 18.99
N VAL A 175 9.51 -35.95 19.29
CA VAL A 175 9.19 -36.98 18.29
C VAL A 175 7.68 -37.13 18.31
N PRO A 176 6.96 -36.71 17.25
CA PRO A 176 5.50 -36.68 17.25
C PRO A 176 4.91 -38.03 17.65
N HIS A 177 4.00 -38.03 18.60
CA HIS A 177 3.32 -39.22 19.11
C HIS A 177 4.22 -40.27 19.76
N SER A 178 5.41 -39.89 20.24
CA SER A 178 6.32 -40.80 20.93
C SER A 178 6.84 -40.22 22.24
N HIS A 179 7.85 -39.34 22.18
CA HIS A 179 8.53 -38.83 23.36
C HIS A 179 9.08 -37.42 23.12
N LEU A 180 9.31 -36.73 24.23
CA LEU A 180 9.99 -35.45 24.31
C LEU A 180 11.50 -35.71 24.48
N ALA A 181 12.31 -35.13 23.62
CA ALA A 181 13.78 -35.16 23.67
C ALA A 181 14.29 -33.84 24.25
N ILE A 182 15.00 -33.91 25.38
CA ILE A 182 15.57 -32.76 26.08
C ILE A 182 17.08 -32.92 26.10
N VAL A 183 17.80 -31.91 25.64
CA VAL A 183 19.27 -31.90 25.64
C VAL A 183 19.78 -30.64 26.32
N ALA A 184 20.64 -30.80 27.32
CA ALA A 184 21.29 -29.70 28.04
C ALA A 184 22.75 -29.58 27.58
N TYR A 185 23.12 -28.39 27.12
CA TYR A 185 24.46 -28.03 26.66
C TYR A 185 25.15 -27.10 27.65
N ASN A 186 26.45 -27.29 27.87
CA ASN A 186 27.27 -26.36 28.62
C ASN A 186 27.53 -25.08 27.80
N ILE A 187 27.32 -23.90 28.39
CA ILE A 187 27.56 -22.59 27.73
C ILE A 187 29.03 -22.39 27.36
N GLU A 188 29.97 -22.94 28.13
CA GLU A 188 31.40 -22.72 27.89
C GLU A 188 31.93 -23.51 26.70
N ASP A 189 31.76 -24.82 26.72
CA ASP A 189 32.43 -25.72 25.77
C ASP A 189 31.49 -26.35 24.74
N GLY A 190 30.16 -26.20 24.91
CA GLY A 190 29.18 -26.83 24.03
C GLY A 190 28.98 -28.33 24.28
N GLU A 191 29.62 -28.93 25.27
CA GLU A 191 29.43 -30.35 25.57
C GLU A 191 28.00 -30.65 26.04
N ILE A 192 27.47 -31.81 25.62
CA ILE A 192 26.18 -32.32 26.08
C ILE A 192 26.34 -32.80 27.52
N MET A 193 25.77 -32.04 28.46
CA MET A 193 25.78 -32.38 29.88
C MET A 193 24.75 -33.46 30.21
N LYS A 194 23.57 -33.38 29.57
CA LYS A 194 22.44 -34.26 29.84
C LYS A 194 21.58 -34.45 28.61
N GLN A 195 21.17 -35.69 28.36
CA GLN A 195 20.18 -36.05 27.36
C GLN A 195 19.08 -36.87 28.03
N THR A 196 17.84 -36.41 27.96
CA THR A 196 16.69 -37.05 28.61
C THR A 196 15.57 -37.25 27.59
N SER A 197 15.01 -38.46 27.55
CA SER A 197 13.81 -38.78 26.76
C SER A 197 12.64 -39.04 27.71
N VAL A 198 11.54 -38.31 27.56
CA VAL A 198 10.34 -38.44 28.39
C VAL A 198 9.17 -38.88 27.51
N GLU A 199 8.52 -40.00 27.83
CA GLU A 199 7.38 -40.49 27.05
C GLU A 199 6.22 -39.48 27.02
N ALA A 200 5.76 -39.13 25.82
CA ALA A 200 4.72 -38.12 25.59
C ALA A 200 3.96 -38.43 24.29
N PRO A 201 3.23 -39.56 24.21
CA PRO A 201 2.54 -39.99 22.97
C PRO A 201 1.39 -39.07 22.56
N TRP A 202 0.91 -38.25 23.48
CA TRP A 202 -0.14 -37.25 23.23
C TRP A 202 0.41 -35.96 22.59
N LEU A 203 1.73 -35.72 22.64
CA LEU A 203 2.35 -34.48 22.19
C LEU A 203 2.77 -34.56 20.72
N SER A 204 2.35 -33.59 19.92
CA SER A 204 2.72 -33.46 18.50
C SER A 204 3.67 -32.27 18.23
N SER A 205 3.56 -31.19 19.02
CA SER A 205 4.29 -29.94 18.85
C SER A 205 4.44 -29.23 20.20
N LEU A 206 5.52 -28.48 20.40
CA LEU A 206 5.77 -27.64 21.58
C LEU A 206 5.02 -26.30 21.55
N SER A 207 4.19 -26.04 20.55
CA SER A 207 3.41 -24.80 20.45
C SER A 207 2.42 -24.58 21.61
N SER A 208 1.96 -25.65 22.27
CA SER A 208 1.10 -25.59 23.46
C SER A 208 1.90 -25.69 24.77
N CYS A 209 3.23 -25.58 24.69
CA CYS A 209 4.13 -25.69 25.83
C CYS A 209 4.83 -24.36 26.14
N ALA A 210 5.13 -24.15 27.42
CA ALA A 210 5.91 -23.01 27.89
C ALA A 210 6.74 -23.42 29.11
N VAL A 211 7.91 -22.79 29.28
CA VAL A 211 8.72 -22.95 30.49
C VAL A 211 8.29 -21.90 31.51
N VAL A 212 8.05 -22.33 32.75
CA VAL A 212 7.48 -21.54 33.85
C VAL A 212 8.30 -21.75 35.13
N GLY A 213 8.41 -20.71 35.96
CA GLY A 213 9.06 -20.77 37.27
C GLY A 213 10.53 -21.19 37.18
N THR A 214 10.95 -22.07 38.08
CA THR A 214 12.33 -22.60 38.19
C THR A 214 12.65 -23.64 37.10
N GLY A 215 12.32 -23.36 35.84
CA GLY A 215 12.62 -24.24 34.70
C GLY A 215 11.69 -25.45 34.57
N VAL A 216 10.40 -25.30 34.89
CA VAL A 216 9.39 -26.36 34.70
C VAL A 216 8.78 -26.21 33.32
N LEU A 217 8.90 -27.22 32.48
CA LEU A 217 8.18 -27.31 31.22
C LEU A 217 6.72 -27.66 31.51
N MET A 218 5.80 -26.82 31.06
CA MET A 218 4.36 -27.03 31.16
C MET A 218 3.80 -27.15 29.75
N CYS A 219 2.96 -28.16 29.52
CA CYS A 219 2.32 -28.42 28.24
C CYS A 219 0.85 -28.74 28.46
N VAL A 220 -0.01 -28.30 27.53
CA VAL A 220 -1.45 -28.60 27.60
C VAL A 220 -1.86 -29.49 26.45
N ASP A 221 -2.62 -30.54 26.77
CA ASP A 221 -3.24 -31.43 25.80
C ASP A 221 -4.75 -31.16 25.70
N SER A 222 -5.23 -30.96 24.48
CA SER A 222 -6.65 -30.81 24.18
C SER A 222 -7.43 -32.11 24.27
N ALA A 223 -6.80 -33.26 23.97
CA ALA A 223 -7.51 -34.54 23.88
C ALA A 223 -7.82 -35.11 25.27
N SER A 224 -6.82 -35.14 26.16
CA SER A 224 -6.99 -35.56 27.55
C SER A 224 -7.47 -34.44 28.47
N THR A 225 -7.62 -33.20 27.98
CA THR A 225 -7.95 -32.02 28.79
C THR A 225 -7.11 -31.93 30.07
N SER A 226 -5.81 -32.17 29.92
CA SER A 226 -4.87 -32.26 31.03
C SER A 226 -3.66 -31.37 30.78
N LEU A 227 -3.09 -30.86 31.87
CA LEU A 227 -1.85 -30.13 31.89
C LEU A 227 -0.75 -31.06 32.38
N TYR A 228 0.32 -31.18 31.60
CA TYR A 228 1.49 -31.98 31.93
C TYR A 228 2.62 -31.06 32.37
N THR A 229 3.28 -31.41 33.46
CA THR A 229 4.41 -30.66 34.01
C THR A 229 5.65 -31.55 34.12
N PHE A 230 6.81 -30.97 33.79
CA PHE A 230 8.09 -31.66 33.88
C PHE A 230 9.21 -30.69 34.31
N PRO A 231 9.90 -30.93 35.44
CA PRO A 231 11.02 -30.10 35.87
C PRO A 231 12.29 -30.41 35.05
N LEU A 232 12.78 -29.44 34.28
CA LEU A 232 13.95 -29.63 33.40
C LEU A 232 15.25 -29.92 34.17
N GLN A 233 15.36 -29.40 35.40
CA GLN A 233 16.56 -29.49 36.24
C GLN A 233 16.63 -30.76 37.11
N SER A 234 15.59 -31.60 37.14
CA SER A 234 15.55 -32.78 38.02
C SER A 234 16.53 -33.86 37.58
N GLU A 235 17.38 -34.39 38.48
CA GLU A 235 18.39 -35.42 38.17
C GLU A 235 17.79 -36.82 37.90
N GLU A 236 16.59 -37.11 38.38
CA GLU A 236 15.91 -38.40 38.17
C GLU A 236 15.05 -38.40 36.90
N PRO A 237 15.00 -39.52 36.13
CA PRO A 237 14.10 -39.67 34.99
C PRO A 237 12.65 -39.81 35.49
N ALA A 238 11.99 -38.69 35.69
CA ALA A 238 10.59 -38.63 36.09
C ALA A 238 9.65 -38.70 34.86
N GLU A 239 8.55 -39.43 34.99
CA GLU A 239 7.41 -39.31 34.08
C GLU A 239 6.80 -37.89 34.21
N MET A 240 6.18 -37.39 33.13
CA MET A 240 5.45 -36.13 33.20
C MET A 240 4.27 -36.26 34.16
N SER A 241 4.18 -35.37 35.16
CA SER A 241 3.04 -35.36 36.07
C SER A 241 1.82 -34.78 35.36
N GLN A 242 0.76 -35.58 35.28
CA GLN A 242 -0.51 -35.19 34.68
C GLN A 242 -1.44 -34.55 35.71
N ILE A 243 -1.97 -33.37 35.38
CA ILE A 243 -2.94 -32.63 36.18
C ILE A 243 -4.20 -32.41 35.33
N LEU A 244 -5.31 -33.04 35.69
CA LEU A 244 -6.59 -32.87 35.00
C LEU A 244 -7.12 -31.44 35.15
N LEU A 245 -7.46 -30.76 34.05
CA LEU A 245 -8.03 -29.40 34.09
C LEU A 245 -9.34 -29.34 34.89
N GLN A 246 -10.12 -30.42 34.87
CA GLN A 246 -11.35 -30.58 35.66
C GLN A 246 -11.09 -30.49 37.17
N SER A 247 -9.95 -30.99 37.66
CA SER A 247 -9.58 -30.89 39.08
C SER A 247 -9.32 -29.44 39.52
N LEU A 248 -8.97 -28.57 38.58
CA LEU A 248 -8.81 -27.13 38.78
C LEU A 248 -10.11 -26.34 38.50
N GLY A 249 -11.21 -27.02 38.19
CA GLY A 249 -12.49 -26.42 37.81
C GLY A 249 -12.46 -25.70 36.45
N LEU A 250 -11.60 -26.16 35.53
CA LEU A 250 -11.37 -25.52 34.24
C LEU A 250 -11.95 -26.36 33.09
N GLU A 251 -12.73 -25.72 32.22
CA GLU A 251 -13.31 -26.33 31.03
C GLU A 251 -12.76 -25.66 29.77
N VAL A 252 -12.42 -26.47 28.76
CA VAL A 252 -11.95 -26.01 27.45
C VAL A 252 -13.15 -25.86 26.51
N ALA A 253 -13.19 -24.78 25.74
CA ALA A 253 -14.23 -24.59 24.73
C ALA A 253 -14.16 -25.69 23.66
N ALA A 254 -15.33 -26.14 23.18
CA ALA A 254 -15.42 -27.23 22.21
C ALA A 254 -14.62 -26.90 20.93
N GLY A 255 -13.70 -27.80 20.55
CA GLY A 255 -12.85 -27.65 19.37
C GLY A 255 -11.74 -26.60 19.48
N PHE A 256 -11.50 -26.04 20.67
CA PHE A 256 -10.43 -25.06 20.89
C PHE A 256 -9.14 -25.75 21.38
N GLN A 257 -7.99 -25.35 20.82
CA GLN A 257 -6.67 -25.79 21.32
C GLN A 257 -6.17 -24.81 22.38
N PRO A 258 -5.98 -25.25 23.63
CA PRO A 258 -5.52 -24.38 24.70
C PRO A 258 -4.06 -23.96 24.50
N VAL A 259 -3.73 -22.73 24.90
CA VAL A 259 -2.41 -22.13 24.72
C VAL A 259 -1.89 -21.60 26.05
N LEU A 260 -0.62 -21.87 26.35
CA LEU A 260 0.10 -21.33 27.49
C LEU A 260 0.89 -20.08 27.10
N LEU A 261 0.88 -19.08 27.98
CA LEU A 261 1.68 -17.88 27.84
C LEU A 261 2.44 -17.66 29.14
N SER A 262 3.77 -17.81 29.10
CA SER A 262 4.67 -17.46 30.20
C SER A 262 5.43 -16.16 29.89
N THR A 263 6.10 -15.61 30.91
CA THR A 263 6.91 -14.41 30.76
C THR A 263 8.27 -14.59 31.42
N GLN A 264 9.33 -14.20 30.71
CA GLN A 264 10.70 -14.18 31.22
C GLN A 264 11.24 -12.74 31.10
N PRO A 265 11.09 -11.90 32.14
CA PRO A 265 11.47 -10.50 32.08
C PRO A 265 12.96 -10.27 31.84
N HIS A 266 13.81 -11.17 32.35
CA HIS A 266 15.26 -11.11 32.18
C HIS A 266 15.79 -12.47 31.71
N PRO A 267 16.46 -12.57 30.55
CA PRO A 267 16.92 -13.85 30.00
C PRO A 267 17.94 -14.61 30.87
N ALA A 268 18.68 -13.90 31.72
CA ALA A 268 19.62 -14.52 32.67
C ALA A 268 18.97 -15.02 33.98
N ARG A 269 17.64 -14.88 34.12
CA ARG A 269 16.87 -15.31 35.30
C ARG A 269 15.77 -16.29 34.86
N PRO A 270 15.30 -17.18 35.75
CA PRO A 270 14.18 -18.05 35.44
C PRO A 270 12.91 -17.25 35.10
N PRO A 271 12.01 -17.83 34.27
CA PRO A 271 10.70 -17.26 34.00
C PRO A 271 9.89 -17.16 35.29
N LEU A 272 8.85 -16.32 35.26
CA LEU A 272 7.97 -16.16 36.42
C LEU A 272 7.14 -17.43 36.68
N SER A 273 6.72 -17.62 37.93
CA SER A 273 5.83 -18.70 38.35
C SER A 273 4.40 -18.52 37.84
N GLU A 274 4.03 -17.30 37.48
CA GLU A 274 2.72 -16.92 36.97
C GLU A 274 2.67 -17.07 35.45
N PHE A 275 1.56 -17.61 34.97
CA PHE A 275 1.32 -17.82 33.54
C PHE A 275 -0.16 -17.71 33.20
N PHE A 276 -0.44 -17.41 31.94
CA PHE A 276 -1.81 -17.45 31.42
C PHE A 276 -2.09 -18.77 30.72
N LEU A 277 -3.30 -19.27 30.93
CA LEU A 277 -3.89 -20.36 30.18
C LEU A 277 -5.10 -19.85 29.40
N LYS A 278 -5.06 -19.97 28.08
CA LYS A 278 -6.20 -19.68 27.20
C LYS A 278 -7.02 -20.94 26.98
N LEU A 279 -8.28 -20.92 27.37
CA LEU A 279 -9.19 -22.08 27.30
C LEU A 279 -10.26 -21.95 26.21
N GLY A 280 -10.45 -20.74 25.69
CA GLY A 280 -11.37 -20.43 24.59
C GLY A 280 -10.99 -19.10 23.93
N PRO A 281 -11.71 -18.66 22.88
CA PRO A 281 -11.41 -17.41 22.18
C PRO A 281 -11.41 -16.19 23.11
N ASP A 282 -12.41 -16.10 24.00
CA ASP A 282 -12.61 -15.00 24.95
C ASP A 282 -12.46 -15.44 26.42
N HIS A 283 -11.71 -16.51 26.68
CA HIS A 283 -11.56 -17.08 28.02
C HIS A 283 -10.09 -17.30 28.37
N HIS A 284 -9.61 -16.50 29.32
CA HIS A 284 -8.23 -16.53 29.80
C HIS A 284 -8.21 -16.67 31.33
N ILE A 285 -7.23 -17.41 31.85
CA ILE A 285 -7.07 -17.63 33.29
C ILE A 285 -5.63 -17.38 33.69
N LEU A 286 -5.43 -16.64 34.77
CA LEU A 286 -4.13 -16.43 35.39
C LEU A 286 -3.93 -17.48 36.49
N LEU A 287 -2.88 -18.28 36.33
CA LEU A 287 -2.48 -19.37 37.21
C LEU A 287 -1.09 -19.10 37.78
N GLN A 288 -0.78 -19.71 38.92
CA GLN A 288 0.54 -19.64 39.55
C GLN A 288 1.01 -21.05 39.94
N LEU A 289 2.26 -21.37 39.57
CA LEU A 289 2.95 -22.60 39.96
C LEU A 289 3.86 -22.33 41.16
N LYS A 290 3.58 -22.96 42.31
CA LYS A 290 4.43 -22.93 43.51
C LYS A 290 4.59 -24.34 44.06
N ASP A 291 5.83 -24.77 44.26
CA ASP A 291 6.17 -26.08 44.85
C ASP A 291 5.42 -27.26 44.20
N GLY A 292 5.28 -27.23 42.86
CA GLY A 292 4.58 -28.26 42.10
C GLY A 292 3.05 -28.19 42.11
N ILE A 293 2.46 -27.25 42.86
CA ILE A 293 1.00 -27.04 42.95
C ILE A 293 0.60 -25.86 42.06
N ILE A 294 -0.41 -26.08 41.22
CA ILE A 294 -1.01 -25.03 40.39
C ILE A 294 -2.20 -24.43 41.14
N SER A 295 -2.17 -23.12 41.35
CA SER A 295 -3.25 -22.36 41.99
C SER A 295 -3.88 -21.38 41.02
N THR A 296 -5.21 -21.27 41.06
CA THR A 296 -5.96 -20.31 40.26
C THR A 296 -5.98 -18.96 40.94
N LEU A 297 -5.30 -17.97 40.37
CA LEU A 297 -5.30 -16.61 40.90
C LEU A 297 -6.53 -15.83 40.44
N ARG A 298 -6.86 -15.90 39.15
CA ARG A 298 -8.03 -15.21 38.59
C ARG A 298 -8.50 -15.78 37.27
N ASN A 299 -9.83 -15.88 37.13
CA ASN A 299 -10.50 -16.25 35.90
C ASN A 299 -11.04 -14.99 35.19
N PHE A 300 -10.80 -14.85 33.89
CA PHE A 300 -11.26 -13.75 33.06
C PHE A 300 -12.19 -14.25 31.95
N GLN A 301 -13.48 -14.01 32.13
CA GLN A 301 -14.52 -14.36 31.18
C GLN A 301 -15.60 -13.25 31.20
N PRO A 302 -15.75 -12.45 30.13
CA PRO A 302 -15.01 -12.47 28.87
C PRO A 302 -13.67 -11.69 28.90
N ALA A 303 -12.63 -12.20 28.23
CA ALA A 303 -11.37 -11.51 27.96
C ALA A 303 -10.81 -11.87 26.57
N ILE A 304 -10.64 -10.86 25.72
CA ILE A 304 -10.24 -11.01 24.31
C ILE A 304 -8.72 -11.17 24.20
N LEU A 305 -7.97 -10.28 24.83
CA LEU A 305 -6.50 -10.24 24.76
C LEU A 305 -5.89 -10.05 26.15
N VAL A 306 -4.72 -10.67 26.36
CA VAL A 306 -3.92 -10.55 27.58
C VAL A 306 -2.44 -10.32 27.22
N SER A 307 -1.72 -9.63 28.08
CA SER A 307 -0.27 -9.42 27.95
C SER A 307 0.37 -9.21 29.30
N PHE A 308 1.58 -9.75 29.49
CA PHE A 308 2.43 -9.39 30.62
C PHE A 308 3.23 -8.13 30.33
N ALA A 309 3.57 -7.39 31.38
CA ALA A 309 4.57 -6.32 31.36
C ALA A 309 5.27 -6.23 32.71
N THR A 310 6.57 -5.97 32.70
CA THR A 310 7.38 -5.85 33.92
C THR A 310 8.03 -4.47 33.98
N THR A 311 8.00 -3.85 35.16
CA THR A 311 8.63 -2.54 35.42
C THR A 311 9.39 -2.60 36.75
N GLY A 312 10.72 -2.55 36.68
CA GLY A 312 11.55 -2.84 37.85
C GLY A 312 11.26 -4.25 38.36
N GLU A 313 10.86 -4.38 39.63
CA GLU A 313 10.50 -5.67 40.24
C GLU A 313 9.01 -6.00 40.15
N LYS A 314 8.15 -5.05 39.74
CA LYS A 314 6.69 -5.26 39.67
C LYS A 314 6.31 -5.83 38.31
N THR A 315 5.66 -7.00 38.31
CA THR A 315 5.05 -7.56 37.10
C THR A 315 3.53 -7.41 37.13
N VAL A 316 2.99 -6.98 36.01
CA VAL A 316 1.56 -6.78 35.81
C VAL A 316 1.04 -7.56 34.63
N ALA A 317 -0.20 -8.01 34.76
CA ALA A 317 -1.01 -8.65 33.75
C ALA A 317 -2.06 -7.65 33.24
N ALA A 318 -1.97 -7.29 31.96
CA ALA A 318 -2.98 -6.48 31.30
C ALA A 318 -4.03 -7.39 30.65
N VAL A 319 -5.30 -7.07 30.87
CA VAL A 319 -6.44 -7.84 30.34
C VAL A 319 -7.39 -6.89 29.63
N MET A 320 -7.73 -7.21 28.38
CA MET A 320 -8.73 -6.51 27.57
C MET A 320 -10.05 -7.31 27.58
N SER A 321 -11.11 -6.71 28.11
CA SER A 321 -12.45 -7.30 28.21
C SER A 321 -13.49 -6.47 27.46
N PRO A 322 -14.44 -7.08 26.72
CA PRO A 322 -15.49 -6.35 26.03
C PRO A 322 -16.44 -5.69 27.03
N VAL A 323 -16.86 -4.45 26.75
CA VAL A 323 -17.91 -3.76 27.53
C VAL A 323 -19.22 -3.77 26.73
N ASN A 324 -19.12 -3.45 25.45
CA ASN A 324 -20.20 -3.52 24.45
C ASN A 324 -19.56 -3.79 23.07
N ASP A 325 -20.36 -3.85 22.01
CA ASP A 325 -19.87 -4.09 20.65
C ASP A 325 -18.95 -2.97 20.12
N THR A 326 -18.96 -1.79 20.76
CA THR A 326 -18.23 -0.59 20.32
C THR A 326 -17.11 -0.16 21.25
N ALA A 327 -16.84 -0.91 22.32
CA ALA A 327 -15.82 -0.57 23.29
C ALA A 327 -15.31 -1.76 24.09
N CYS A 328 -14.01 -1.76 24.34
CA CYS A 328 -13.32 -2.69 25.23
C CYS A 328 -12.76 -1.94 26.43
N SER A 329 -12.75 -2.57 27.60
CA SER A 329 -12.05 -2.08 28.79
C SER A 329 -10.71 -2.80 28.90
N ILE A 330 -9.67 -2.06 29.27
CA ILE A 330 -8.34 -2.61 29.53
C ILE A 330 -7.99 -2.29 30.98
N ALA A 331 -7.72 -3.33 31.76
CA ALA A 331 -7.41 -3.22 33.18
C ALA A 331 -6.13 -3.97 33.52
N LEU A 332 -5.49 -3.53 34.59
CA LEU A 332 -4.21 -4.03 35.05
C LEU A 332 -4.40 -4.84 36.33
N PHE A 333 -3.77 -6.00 36.39
CA PHE A 333 -3.80 -6.93 37.51
C PHE A 333 -2.36 -7.19 37.98
N SER A 334 -2.15 -7.30 39.29
CA SER A 334 -0.89 -7.80 39.83
C SER A 334 -0.74 -9.26 39.41
N ALA A 335 0.40 -9.61 38.79
CA ALA A 335 0.65 -10.99 38.36
C ALA A 335 0.64 -11.94 39.57
N ASP A 336 1.37 -11.58 40.62
CA ASP A 336 1.62 -12.43 41.78
C ASP A 336 0.37 -12.72 42.63
N SER A 337 -0.60 -11.79 42.63
CA SER A 337 -1.80 -11.87 43.49
C SER A 337 -3.12 -11.99 42.74
N GLY A 338 -3.15 -11.73 41.43
CA GLY A 338 -4.38 -11.63 40.64
C GLY A 338 -5.30 -10.45 41.04
N ARG A 339 -4.86 -9.57 41.95
CA ARG A 339 -5.68 -8.42 42.37
C ARG A 339 -5.66 -7.32 41.31
N ARG A 340 -6.84 -6.77 41.03
CA ARG A 340 -7.00 -5.62 40.12
C ARG A 340 -6.38 -4.38 40.75
N LEU A 341 -5.53 -3.68 40.00
CA LEU A 341 -4.98 -2.40 40.44
C LEU A 341 -6.04 -1.30 40.24
N LEU A 342 -6.28 -0.53 41.30
CA LEU A 342 -7.23 0.59 41.25
C LEU A 342 -6.71 1.71 40.34
N ASP A 343 -7.62 2.48 39.73
CA ASP A 343 -7.32 3.61 38.84
C ASP A 343 -6.44 3.27 37.62
N THR A 344 -6.49 2.01 37.20
CA THR A 344 -5.76 1.50 36.02
C THR A 344 -6.67 1.09 34.87
N SER A 345 -7.99 1.23 34.99
CA SER A 345 -8.93 0.91 33.91
C SER A 345 -8.96 2.01 32.85
N MET A 346 -8.86 1.64 31.58
CA MET A 346 -9.13 2.52 30.44
C MET A 346 -10.17 1.91 29.51
N VAL A 347 -10.90 2.76 28.79
CA VAL A 347 -11.87 2.34 27.78
C VAL A 347 -11.29 2.64 26.40
N PHE A 348 -11.21 1.60 25.57
CA PHE A 348 -10.85 1.67 24.17
C PHE A 348 -12.12 1.64 23.33
N HIS A 349 -12.39 2.72 22.60
CA HIS A 349 -13.52 2.78 21.68
C HIS A 349 -13.13 2.16 20.34
N LEU A 350 -13.90 1.17 19.91
CA LEU A 350 -13.78 0.53 18.62
C LEU A 350 -14.43 1.42 17.55
N ASP A 351 -13.72 1.59 16.44
CA ASP A 351 -14.27 2.26 15.26
C ASP A 351 -15.26 1.31 14.58
N PRO A 352 -16.53 1.69 14.37
CA PRO A 352 -17.51 0.87 13.66
C PRO A 352 -17.09 0.51 12.23
N SER A 353 -16.21 1.32 11.64
CA SER A 353 -15.66 1.14 10.29
C SER A 353 -14.28 0.47 10.27
N GLY A 354 -13.77 0.04 11.43
CA GLY A 354 -12.46 -0.58 11.60
C GLY A 354 -12.52 -2.07 11.98
N GLY A 355 -11.35 -2.69 12.04
CA GLY A 355 -11.18 -4.09 12.43
C GLY A 355 -11.23 -4.31 13.94
N LYS A 356 -11.49 -5.55 14.36
CA LYS A 356 -11.43 -5.96 15.79
C LYS A 356 -9.99 -5.96 16.30
N PRO A 357 -9.75 -5.83 17.61
CA PRO A 357 -8.39 -5.87 18.17
C PRO A 357 -7.81 -7.29 18.06
N LEU A 358 -6.61 -7.39 17.50
CA LEU A 358 -5.90 -8.65 17.26
C LEU A 358 -4.72 -8.85 18.22
N ARG A 359 -3.95 -7.81 18.52
CA ARG A 359 -2.78 -7.88 19.42
C ARG A 359 -2.73 -6.73 20.42
N LEU A 360 -2.17 -7.02 21.60
CA LEU A 360 -2.05 -6.11 22.73
C LEU A 360 -0.60 -6.11 23.22
N HIS A 361 0.09 -4.97 23.13
CA HIS A 361 1.41 -4.80 23.73
C HIS A 361 1.35 -3.73 24.82
N VAL A 362 1.94 -4.02 25.98
CA VAL A 362 1.84 -3.14 27.16
C VAL A 362 3.22 -2.65 27.57
N HIS A 363 3.31 -1.34 27.79
CA HIS A 363 4.46 -0.68 28.38
C HIS A 363 4.11 -0.20 29.78
N ALA A 364 4.57 -0.92 30.80
CA ALA A 364 4.41 -0.53 32.20
C ALA A 364 5.56 0.39 32.64
N PHE A 365 5.28 1.36 33.51
CA PHE A 365 6.26 2.26 34.10
C PHE A 365 5.85 2.66 35.53
N LEU A 366 6.81 2.91 36.42
CA LEU A 366 6.55 3.42 37.76
C LEU A 366 6.20 4.92 37.70
N LYS A 367 5.12 5.34 38.35
CA LYS A 367 4.76 6.75 38.57
C LYS A 367 5.57 7.32 39.74
N LYS A 368 5.49 8.65 39.95
CA LYS A 368 6.16 9.32 41.08
C LYS A 368 5.66 8.83 42.45
N ASP A 369 4.43 8.33 42.50
CA ASP A 369 3.78 7.84 43.72
C ASP A 369 3.98 6.32 43.90
N ASP A 370 5.00 5.73 43.29
CA ASP A 370 5.30 4.27 43.22
C ASP A 370 4.20 3.35 42.67
N SER A 371 3.07 3.94 42.24
CA SER A 371 2.01 3.25 41.52
C SER A 371 2.43 2.92 40.09
N VAL A 372 1.87 1.85 39.52
CA VAL A 372 2.21 1.43 38.15
C VAL A 372 1.30 2.18 37.17
N GLY A 373 1.91 2.95 36.28
CA GLY A 373 1.28 3.46 35.08
C GLY A 373 1.54 2.55 33.89
N TYR A 374 0.72 2.65 32.86
CA TYR A 374 1.01 1.95 31.62
C TYR A 374 0.55 2.73 30.38
N ARG A 375 1.11 2.35 29.24
CA ARG A 375 0.64 2.67 27.89
C ARG A 375 0.42 1.38 27.14
N VAL A 376 -0.48 1.40 26.17
CA VAL A 376 -0.83 0.22 25.39
C VAL A 376 -0.79 0.54 23.91
N LEU A 377 -0.20 -0.38 23.14
CA LEU A 377 -0.32 -0.45 21.70
C LEU A 377 -1.32 -1.57 21.36
N VAL A 378 -2.41 -1.19 20.70
CA VAL A 378 -3.40 -2.11 20.16
C VAL A 378 -3.23 -2.18 18.66
N GLN A 379 -3.10 -3.39 18.12
CA GLN A 379 -3.13 -3.65 16.70
C GLN A 379 -4.48 -4.29 16.36
N SER A 380 -5.18 -3.72 15.39
CA SER A 380 -6.45 -4.24 14.88
C SER A 380 -6.23 -5.15 13.66
N GLU A 381 -7.23 -5.98 13.34
CA GLU A 381 -7.29 -6.85 12.15
C GLU A 381 -7.09 -6.09 10.83
N ASP A 382 -7.49 -4.82 10.79
CA ASP A 382 -7.36 -3.94 9.62
C ASP A 382 -6.00 -3.23 9.56
N HIS A 383 -5.02 -3.71 10.32
CA HIS A 383 -3.66 -3.20 10.43
C HIS A 383 -3.57 -1.77 11.00
N ALA A 384 -4.61 -1.30 11.70
CA ALA A 384 -4.52 -0.05 12.45
C ALA A 384 -3.73 -0.25 13.76
N LEU A 385 -2.79 0.66 14.03
CA LEU A 385 -2.04 0.72 15.28
C LEU A 385 -2.54 1.90 16.10
N THR A 386 -3.11 1.63 17.28
CA THR A 386 -3.56 2.68 18.20
C THR A 386 -2.75 2.65 19.48
N PHE A 387 -2.14 3.79 19.82
CA PHE A 387 -1.36 3.94 21.04
C PHE A 387 -2.08 4.80 22.06
N MET A 388 -2.28 4.26 23.26
CA MET A 388 -3.08 4.87 24.31
C MET A 388 -2.29 5.05 25.60
N GLN A 389 -2.65 6.09 26.35
CA GLN A 389 -2.14 6.38 27.68
C GLN A 389 -3.29 6.48 28.69
N GLN A 390 -3.06 5.98 29.91
CA GLN A 390 -3.97 6.20 31.04
C GLN A 390 -4.28 7.71 31.22
N PRO A 391 -5.56 8.12 31.40
CA PRO A 391 -6.73 7.30 31.74
C PRO A 391 -7.58 6.80 30.55
N GLY A 392 -7.04 6.79 29.32
CA GLY A 392 -7.78 6.39 28.10
C GLY A 392 -7.63 7.36 26.93
N ARG A 393 -6.64 8.24 26.99
CA ARG A 393 -6.35 9.17 25.89
C ARG A 393 -5.62 8.44 24.78
N VAL A 394 -6.18 8.46 23.58
CA VAL A 394 -5.46 8.07 22.34
C VAL A 394 -4.38 9.12 22.08
N LEU A 395 -3.12 8.70 22.07
CA LEU A 395 -1.98 9.57 21.75
C LEU A 395 -1.86 9.73 20.23
N TRP A 396 -1.94 8.62 19.51
CA TRP A 396 -1.90 8.59 18.06
C TRP A 396 -2.52 7.28 17.54
N THR A 397 -2.98 7.35 16.29
CA THR A 397 -3.42 6.20 15.50
C THR A 397 -2.66 6.22 14.18
N ARG A 398 -2.09 5.09 13.78
CA ARG A 398 -1.40 4.89 12.52
C ARG A 398 -2.13 3.85 11.69
N GLU A 399 -2.41 4.17 10.44
CA GLU A 399 -3.13 3.31 9.51
C GLU A 399 -2.12 2.58 8.61
N GLU A 400 -1.58 1.44 9.08
CA GLU A 400 -0.51 0.70 8.37
C GLU A 400 -1.03 -0.14 7.21
N ALA A 401 -2.34 -0.25 7.01
CA ALA A 401 -2.94 -0.86 5.82
C ALA A 401 -2.52 -0.15 4.51
N LEU A 402 -2.23 1.16 4.58
CA LEU A 402 -1.76 1.96 3.44
C LEU A 402 -0.34 1.59 2.98
N ALA A 403 0.38 0.78 3.76
CA ALA A 403 1.61 0.12 3.30
C ALA A 403 1.35 -0.88 2.15
N GLU A 404 0.09 -1.24 1.87
CA GLU A 404 -0.30 -2.20 0.84
C GLU A 404 -1.47 -1.73 -0.04
N VAL A 405 -1.25 -0.63 -0.77
CA VAL A 405 -2.20 -0.16 -1.80
C VAL A 405 -2.14 -1.06 -3.04
N VAL A 406 -3.30 -1.58 -3.45
CA VAL A 406 -3.46 -2.42 -4.64
C VAL A 406 -3.91 -1.59 -5.85
N THR A 407 -4.93 -0.77 -5.66
CA THR A 407 -5.53 0.07 -6.70
C THR A 407 -5.95 1.41 -6.11
N MET A 408 -5.91 2.45 -6.93
CA MET A 408 -6.38 3.78 -6.57
C MET A 408 -7.03 4.49 -7.75
N GLU A 409 -7.94 5.41 -7.45
CA GLU A 409 -8.52 6.35 -8.43
C GLU A 409 -8.58 7.75 -7.82
N MET A 410 -8.47 8.78 -8.66
CA MET A 410 -8.72 10.17 -8.26
C MET A 410 -10.09 10.62 -8.75
N VAL A 411 -10.94 11.01 -7.80
CA VAL A 411 -12.29 11.51 -8.05
C VAL A 411 -12.32 13.01 -7.79
N ASP A 412 -12.97 13.75 -8.69
CA ASP A 412 -13.19 15.18 -8.53
C ASP A 412 -14.03 15.47 -7.28
N LEU A 413 -13.73 16.58 -6.62
CA LEU A 413 -14.51 17.06 -5.47
C LEU A 413 -15.91 17.53 -5.91
N PRO A 414 -16.88 17.64 -4.97
CA PRO A 414 -18.21 18.15 -5.29
C PRO A 414 -18.16 19.61 -5.73
N LEU A 415 -19.15 20.01 -6.54
CA LEU A 415 -19.30 21.38 -7.03
C LEU A 415 -19.51 22.37 -5.87
N THR A 416 -19.04 23.61 -6.06
CA THR A 416 -19.37 24.70 -5.13
C THR A 416 -20.86 25.03 -5.22
N GLY A 417 -21.43 25.64 -4.17
CA GLY A 417 -22.84 26.07 -4.19
C GLY A 417 -23.18 26.98 -5.38
N THR A 418 -22.26 27.85 -5.77
CA THR A 418 -22.41 28.72 -6.96
C THR A 418 -22.42 27.94 -8.28
N GLN A 419 -21.58 26.91 -8.41
CA GLN A 419 -21.56 26.04 -9.59
C GLN A 419 -22.81 25.16 -9.67
N ALA A 420 -23.31 24.69 -8.53
CA ALA A 420 -24.54 23.92 -8.46
C ALA A 420 -25.77 24.76 -8.88
N GLU A 421 -25.81 26.04 -8.52
CA GLU A 421 -26.85 26.97 -8.99
C GLU A 421 -26.78 27.19 -10.51
N LEU A 422 -25.57 27.30 -11.07
CA LEU A 422 -25.37 27.40 -12.53
C LEU A 422 -25.88 26.15 -13.25
N GLU A 423 -25.57 24.95 -12.75
CA GLU A 423 -26.13 23.71 -13.33
C GLU A 423 -27.66 23.69 -13.20
N GLY A 424 -28.19 24.18 -12.08
CA GLY A 424 -29.63 24.37 -11.88
C GLY A 424 -30.28 25.34 -12.87
N GLU A 425 -29.58 26.41 -13.27
CA GLU A 425 -30.02 27.41 -14.26
C GLU A 425 -30.25 26.74 -15.63
N PHE A 426 -29.25 26.00 -16.13
CA PHE A 426 -29.22 25.46 -17.49
C PHE A 426 -29.74 24.02 -17.62
N GLY A 427 -29.78 23.23 -16.55
CA GLY A 427 -30.07 21.79 -16.60
C GLY A 427 -31.55 21.40 -16.72
N LYS A 428 -32.48 22.25 -16.28
CA LYS A 428 -33.93 21.98 -16.39
C LYS A 428 -34.50 22.62 -17.65
N LYS A 429 -34.95 21.80 -18.60
CA LYS A 429 -35.76 22.24 -19.74
C LYS A 429 -37.02 22.92 -19.20
N ALA A 430 -37.10 24.24 -19.29
CA ALA A 430 -38.30 25.00 -18.94
C ALA A 430 -39.26 24.99 -20.13
N ASP A 431 -40.57 24.96 -19.85
CA ASP A 431 -41.62 25.04 -20.86
C ASP A 431 -41.72 26.48 -21.42
N GLY A 432 -40.84 26.79 -22.38
CA GLY A 432 -40.84 28.05 -23.13
C GLY A 432 -39.69 29.01 -22.82
N LEU A 433 -39.52 30.02 -23.69
CA LEU A 433 -38.42 31.00 -23.61
C LEU A 433 -38.57 31.98 -22.44
N LEU A 434 -39.79 32.45 -22.13
CA LEU A 434 -40.04 33.42 -21.06
C LEU A 434 -39.69 32.87 -19.66
N PRO A 435 -40.12 31.66 -19.28
CA PRO A 435 -39.68 31.03 -18.03
C PRO A 435 -38.16 30.86 -17.93
N MET A 436 -37.48 30.57 -19.06
CA MET A 436 -36.02 30.46 -19.09
C MET A 436 -35.34 31.80 -18.79
N VAL A 437 -35.82 32.90 -19.37
CA VAL A 437 -35.30 34.25 -19.11
C VAL A 437 -35.56 34.68 -17.66
N LEU A 438 -36.78 34.47 -17.14
CA LEU A 438 -37.12 34.81 -15.75
C LEU A 438 -36.27 34.01 -14.76
N LYS A 439 -36.03 32.73 -15.03
CA LYS A 439 -35.17 31.86 -14.22
C LYS A 439 -33.70 32.31 -14.24
N ARG A 440 -33.20 32.74 -15.40
CA ARG A 440 -31.86 33.33 -15.52
C ARG A 440 -31.74 34.62 -14.72
N LEU A 441 -32.71 35.52 -14.84
CA LEU A 441 -32.72 36.78 -14.08
C LEU A 441 -32.82 36.52 -12.56
N SER A 442 -33.62 35.56 -12.13
CA SER A 442 -33.72 35.22 -10.71
C SER A 442 -32.42 34.62 -10.17
N SER A 443 -31.78 33.71 -10.89
CA SER A 443 -30.47 33.16 -10.51
C SER A 443 -29.38 34.24 -10.44
N GLN A 444 -29.31 35.13 -11.44
CA GLN A 444 -28.37 36.25 -11.42
C GLN A 444 -28.63 37.24 -10.27
N PHE A 445 -29.89 37.46 -9.91
CA PHE A 445 -30.25 38.29 -8.77
C PHE A 445 -29.84 37.64 -7.44
N ILE A 446 -30.01 36.32 -7.29
CA ILE A 446 -29.53 35.55 -6.12
C ILE A 446 -28.01 35.67 -6.00
N LEU A 447 -27.26 35.47 -7.09
CA LEU A 447 -25.81 35.64 -7.13
C LEU A 447 -25.39 37.07 -6.78
N LEU A 448 -26.11 38.08 -7.26
CA LEU A 448 -25.85 39.49 -6.91
C LEU A 448 -26.08 39.75 -5.41
N GLN A 449 -27.17 39.24 -4.84
CA GLN A 449 -27.45 39.35 -3.41
C GLN A 449 -26.33 38.68 -2.58
N ALA A 450 -25.89 37.48 -2.99
CA ALA A 450 -24.78 36.77 -2.35
C ALA A 450 -23.46 37.56 -2.46
N TRP A 451 -23.18 38.17 -3.61
CA TRP A 451 -21.99 39.01 -3.82
C TRP A 451 -22.01 40.25 -2.94
N ILE A 452 -23.14 40.96 -2.85
CA ILE A 452 -23.30 42.12 -1.96
C ILE A 452 -23.11 41.68 -0.51
N ALA A 453 -23.74 40.59 -0.08
CA ALA A 453 -23.58 40.07 1.28
C ALA A 453 -22.11 39.71 1.59
N HIS A 454 -21.38 39.12 0.63
CA HIS A 454 -19.97 38.83 0.76
C HIS A 454 -19.11 40.10 0.86
N LEU A 455 -19.41 41.14 0.06
CA LEU A 455 -18.72 42.43 0.12
C LEU A 455 -18.92 43.10 1.49
N TRP A 456 -20.14 43.06 2.02
CA TRP A 456 -20.46 43.54 3.37
C TRP A 456 -19.71 42.74 4.44
N LYS A 457 -19.64 41.41 4.31
CA LYS A 457 -18.88 40.54 5.21
C LYS A 457 -17.38 40.83 5.17
N LEU A 458 -16.78 40.99 4.00
CA LEU A 458 -15.36 41.37 3.85
C LEU A 458 -15.07 42.72 4.51
N PHE A 459 -15.95 43.70 4.35
CA PHE A 459 -15.80 45.01 4.99
C PHE A 459 -15.94 44.93 6.52
N TYR A 460 -16.78 44.03 7.02
CA TYR A 460 -16.95 43.76 8.46
C TYR A 460 -15.77 43.00 9.06
N ASP A 461 -15.24 41.99 8.35
CA ASP A 461 -14.11 41.17 8.81
C ASP A 461 -12.78 41.94 8.69
N ALA A 462 -12.64 42.87 7.75
CA ALA A 462 -11.51 43.82 7.70
C ALA A 462 -11.44 44.75 8.93
N ARG A 463 -12.54 44.88 9.70
CA ARG A 463 -12.59 45.62 10.97
C ARG A 463 -12.28 44.77 12.20
N LYS A 464 -12.13 43.44 12.07
CA LYS A 464 -11.76 42.56 13.19
C LYS A 464 -10.24 42.38 13.28
N PRO A 465 -9.67 42.28 14.49
CA PRO A 465 -8.25 41.97 14.67
C PRO A 465 -7.92 40.54 14.18
N ARG A 466 -6.75 40.42 13.53
CA ARG A 466 -6.33 39.33 12.63
C ARG A 466 -6.11 37.93 13.27
N SER A 467 -6.42 37.72 14.55
CA SER A 467 -5.91 36.57 15.32
C SER A 467 -6.86 35.36 15.50
N GLN A 468 -8.06 35.33 14.91
CA GLN A 468 -9.04 34.26 15.20
C GLN A 468 -9.70 33.54 14.00
N VAL A 469 -9.25 33.73 12.76
CA VAL A 469 -9.81 32.97 11.63
C VAL A 469 -9.00 31.69 11.40
N LYS A 470 -9.33 30.62 12.12
CA LYS A 470 -8.97 29.25 11.72
C LYS A 470 -10.15 28.67 10.94
N ASN A 471 -10.01 28.56 9.62
CA ASN A 471 -10.94 27.77 8.82
C ASN A 471 -10.58 26.29 9.01
N GLU A 472 -11.28 25.59 9.89
CA GLU A 472 -11.20 24.13 9.96
C GLU A 472 -11.84 23.55 8.69
N VAL A 473 -11.06 22.82 7.90
CA VAL A 473 -11.54 22.14 6.69
C VAL A 473 -12.27 20.87 7.14
N THR A 474 -13.58 20.85 6.98
CA THR A 474 -14.43 19.69 7.27
C THR A 474 -14.84 19.00 5.97
N ILE A 475 -15.16 17.70 6.03
CA ILE A 475 -15.59 16.90 4.87
C ILE A 475 -16.79 17.56 4.16
N GLU A 476 -17.67 18.21 4.92
CA GLU A 476 -18.88 18.86 4.42
C GLU A 476 -18.64 20.20 3.71
N THR A 477 -17.49 20.83 3.96
CA THR A 477 -17.12 22.12 3.35
C THR A 477 -16.16 21.95 2.16
N LEU A 478 -15.73 20.71 1.89
CA LEU A 478 -14.78 20.39 0.84
C LEU A 478 -15.47 20.49 -0.53
N ALA A 479 -15.04 21.44 -1.36
CA ALA A 479 -15.54 21.65 -2.71
C ALA A 479 -14.39 21.79 -3.69
N ARG A 480 -14.69 21.55 -4.98
CA ARG A 480 -13.74 21.65 -6.09
C ARG A 480 -13.18 23.07 -6.21
N ASP A 481 -11.86 23.15 -6.40
CA ASP A 481 -11.16 24.38 -6.76
C ASP A 481 -11.31 24.70 -8.25
N GLU A 482 -11.07 25.95 -8.63
CA GLU A 482 -11.25 26.43 -10.01
C GLU A 482 -10.45 25.61 -11.03
N PHE A 483 -9.21 25.25 -10.68
CA PHE A 483 -8.30 24.48 -11.52
C PHE A 483 -8.39 22.96 -11.33
N ASN A 484 -9.27 22.48 -10.45
CA ASN A 484 -9.44 21.07 -10.12
C ASN A 484 -8.11 20.36 -9.77
N LEU A 485 -7.25 21.06 -9.02
CA LEU A 485 -5.97 20.53 -8.55
C LEU A 485 -6.12 19.73 -7.25
N GLN A 486 -7.23 19.93 -6.54
CA GLN A 486 -7.58 19.17 -5.35
C GLN A 486 -8.65 18.13 -5.69
N LYS A 487 -8.26 16.85 -5.59
CA LYS A 487 -9.10 15.68 -5.80
C LYS A 487 -9.16 14.78 -4.57
N MET A 488 -10.20 13.96 -4.50
CA MET A 488 -10.32 12.87 -3.54
C MET A 488 -9.58 11.64 -4.10
N MET A 489 -8.57 11.14 -3.39
CA MET A 489 -7.92 9.89 -3.73
C MET A 489 -8.65 8.75 -3.02
N VAL A 490 -9.22 7.84 -3.81
CA VAL A 490 -9.85 6.63 -3.28
C VAL A 490 -8.85 5.50 -3.41
N MET A 491 -8.29 5.06 -2.29
CA MET A 491 -7.29 3.99 -2.23
C MET A 491 -7.89 2.72 -1.65
N VAL A 492 -7.57 1.58 -2.27
CA VAL A 492 -7.99 0.26 -1.82
C VAL A 492 -6.76 -0.55 -1.46
N THR A 493 -6.78 -1.12 -0.25
CA THR A 493 -5.67 -1.88 0.33
C THR A 493 -5.91 -3.38 0.25
N ALA A 494 -4.86 -4.20 0.28
CA ALA A 494 -4.98 -5.66 0.22
C ALA A 494 -5.73 -6.27 1.41
N SER A 495 -5.70 -5.61 2.58
CA SER A 495 -6.48 -6.05 3.76
C SER A 495 -7.99 -5.79 3.62
N GLY A 496 -8.46 -5.21 2.51
CA GLY A 496 -9.88 -4.92 2.31
C GLY A 496 -10.34 -3.57 2.90
N LYS A 497 -9.41 -2.70 3.31
CA LYS A 497 -9.72 -1.35 3.78
C LYS A 497 -9.67 -0.32 2.66
N LEU A 498 -10.70 0.54 2.60
CA LEU A 498 -10.80 1.67 1.68
C LEU A 498 -10.53 2.98 2.43
N PHE A 499 -9.85 3.91 1.76
CA PHE A 499 -9.58 5.25 2.27
C PHE A 499 -9.97 6.30 1.25
N GLY A 500 -10.59 7.38 1.72
CA GLY A 500 -10.71 8.63 0.99
C GLY A 500 -9.71 9.64 1.54
N ILE A 501 -8.65 9.90 0.78
CA ILE A 501 -7.57 10.80 1.19
C ILE A 501 -7.65 12.08 0.36
N ASP A 502 -7.55 13.22 1.02
CA ASP A 502 -7.42 14.50 0.32
C ASP A 502 -6.06 14.60 -0.36
N SER A 503 -6.04 14.80 -1.68
CA SER A 503 -4.79 14.93 -2.46
C SER A 503 -3.92 16.11 -2.04
N LYS A 504 -4.48 17.19 -1.47
CA LYS A 504 -3.70 18.37 -1.09
C LYS A 504 -2.98 18.21 0.25
N SER A 505 -3.68 17.68 1.26
CA SER A 505 -3.14 17.56 2.61
C SER A 505 -2.61 16.16 2.96
N GLY A 506 -3.02 15.13 2.22
CA GLY A 506 -2.77 13.73 2.56
C GLY A 506 -3.61 13.24 3.75
N THR A 507 -4.57 14.01 4.25
CA THR A 507 -5.40 13.58 5.39
C THR A 507 -6.44 12.56 4.95
N ALA A 508 -6.59 11.47 5.72
CA ALA A 508 -7.65 10.49 5.51
C ALA A 508 -8.97 11.07 6.05
N LEU A 509 -9.87 11.41 5.14
CA LEU A 509 -11.18 12.02 5.44
C LEU A 509 -12.20 10.96 5.85
N TRP A 510 -12.18 9.81 5.21
CA TRP A 510 -13.03 8.67 5.59
C TRP A 510 -12.30 7.35 5.38
N LYS A 511 -12.75 6.34 6.10
CA LYS A 511 -12.28 4.96 6.00
C LYS A 511 -13.46 3.99 6.04
N HIS A 512 -13.30 2.86 5.38
CA HIS A 512 -14.30 1.82 5.35
C HIS A 512 -13.63 0.45 5.23
N TYR A 513 -13.81 -0.41 6.23
CA TYR A 513 -13.29 -1.78 6.22
C TYR A 513 -14.31 -2.76 5.63
N LEU A 514 -13.88 -3.64 4.74
CA LEU A 514 -14.67 -4.75 4.22
C LEU A 514 -14.22 -6.05 4.90
N PRO A 515 -15.08 -6.71 5.69
CA PRO A 515 -14.72 -7.97 6.33
C PRO A 515 -14.63 -9.11 5.31
N ASN A 516 -13.93 -10.18 5.68
CA ASN A 516 -13.81 -11.44 4.92
C ASN A 516 -13.13 -11.31 3.54
N VAL A 517 -12.22 -10.35 3.40
CA VAL A 517 -11.41 -10.20 2.19
C VAL A 517 -10.15 -11.05 2.32
N GLN A 518 -9.92 -11.95 1.36
CA GLN A 518 -8.72 -12.78 1.35
C GLN A 518 -7.48 -11.94 0.96
N PRO A 519 -6.29 -12.23 1.53
CA PRO A 519 -5.07 -11.45 1.26
C PRO A 519 -4.67 -11.40 -0.23
N ASN A 520 -5.01 -12.45 -0.98
CA ASN A 520 -4.66 -12.61 -2.40
C ASN A 520 -5.79 -12.21 -3.37
N ALA A 521 -6.83 -11.53 -2.89
CA ALA A 521 -7.95 -11.11 -3.71
C ALA A 521 -7.50 -10.11 -4.80
N ALA A 522 -8.13 -10.18 -5.97
CA ALA A 522 -7.92 -9.24 -7.06
C ALA A 522 -8.97 -8.12 -6.99
N PHE A 523 -8.50 -6.87 -7.00
CA PHE A 523 -9.35 -5.69 -6.90
C PHE A 523 -9.38 -4.93 -8.22
N LYS A 524 -10.55 -4.44 -8.60
CA LYS A 524 -10.69 -3.48 -9.70
C LYS A 524 -11.66 -2.37 -9.29
N LEU A 525 -11.15 -1.15 -9.25
CA LEU A 525 -11.92 0.04 -8.91
C LEU A 525 -12.39 0.72 -10.20
N MET A 526 -13.67 1.05 -10.27
CA MET A 526 -14.27 1.73 -11.42
C MET A 526 -15.11 2.92 -10.98
N VAL A 527 -14.86 4.09 -11.58
CA VAL A 527 -15.67 5.31 -11.38
C VAL A 527 -16.85 5.27 -12.35
N GLN A 528 -18.06 5.02 -11.84
CA GLN A 528 -19.27 4.96 -12.66
C GLN A 528 -19.89 6.33 -12.89
N ARG A 529 -19.94 7.18 -11.85
CA ARG A 529 -20.48 8.53 -11.92
C ARG A 529 -19.62 9.49 -11.11
N THR A 530 -19.24 10.60 -11.73
CA THR A 530 -18.45 11.68 -11.11
C THR A 530 -19.37 12.67 -10.38
N THR A 531 -18.78 13.71 -9.79
CA THR A 531 -19.51 14.79 -9.10
C THR A 531 -20.11 15.85 -10.02
N ALA A 532 -19.93 15.71 -11.34
CA ALA A 532 -20.29 16.74 -12.32
C ALA A 532 -21.81 16.87 -12.58
N HIS A 533 -22.63 15.94 -12.11
CA HIS A 533 -24.06 15.88 -12.40
C HIS A 533 -24.88 16.13 -11.14
N PHE A 534 -25.13 17.39 -10.78
CA PHE A 534 -26.04 17.75 -9.69
C PHE A 534 -27.50 17.58 -10.15
N PRO A 535 -28.37 16.86 -9.41
CA PRO A 535 -28.31 16.52 -7.99
C PRO A 535 -27.85 15.08 -7.68
N HIS A 536 -27.36 14.31 -8.66
CA HIS A 536 -27.05 12.90 -8.46
C HIS A 536 -25.73 12.69 -7.69
N PRO A 537 -25.69 11.83 -6.66
CA PRO A 537 -24.47 11.61 -5.90
C PRO A 537 -23.42 10.83 -6.71
N PRO A 538 -22.11 11.10 -6.52
CA PRO A 538 -21.06 10.33 -7.18
C PRO A 538 -21.07 8.86 -6.73
N GLN A 539 -20.64 7.97 -7.62
CA GLN A 539 -20.71 6.53 -7.41
C GLN A 539 -19.47 5.83 -7.96
N CYS A 540 -18.82 5.03 -7.09
CA CYS A 540 -17.75 4.12 -7.44
C CYS A 540 -18.18 2.67 -7.17
N THR A 541 -17.66 1.76 -8.00
CA THR A 541 -17.87 0.33 -7.85
C THR A 541 -16.52 -0.35 -7.72
N LEU A 542 -16.36 -1.12 -6.64
CA LEU A 542 -15.22 -1.98 -6.39
C LEU A 542 -15.64 -3.42 -6.69
N LEU A 543 -14.95 -4.06 -7.64
CA LEU A 543 -15.04 -5.50 -7.89
C LEU A 543 -13.92 -6.19 -7.11
N ILE A 544 -14.30 -7.10 -6.22
CA ILE A 544 -13.38 -7.95 -5.46
C ILE A 544 -13.55 -9.37 -5.98
N LYS A 545 -12.49 -9.97 -6.49
CA LYS A 545 -12.47 -11.35 -6.93
C LYS A 545 -11.60 -12.16 -5.99
N ASP A 546 -12.19 -13.16 -5.35
CA ASP A 546 -11.44 -14.14 -4.59
C ASP A 546 -10.67 -15.06 -5.54
N LYS A 547 -9.40 -15.32 -5.23
CA LYS A 547 -8.50 -16.09 -6.07
C LYS A 547 -8.73 -17.60 -5.91
N GLU A 548 -9.16 -18.05 -4.74
CA GLU A 548 -9.37 -19.48 -4.46
C GLU A 548 -10.72 -19.95 -5.00
N THR A 549 -11.80 -19.26 -4.63
CA THR A 549 -13.15 -19.61 -5.09
C THR A 549 -13.46 -19.08 -6.50
N GLY A 550 -12.73 -18.06 -6.96
CA GLY A 550 -12.99 -17.39 -8.24
C GLY A 550 -14.22 -16.46 -8.22
N LEU A 551 -15.00 -16.47 -7.14
CA LEU A 551 -16.23 -15.69 -7.02
C LEU A 551 -15.94 -14.19 -6.91
N GLY A 552 -16.79 -13.39 -7.54
CA GLY A 552 -16.72 -11.93 -7.51
C GLY A 552 -17.78 -11.32 -6.60
N SER A 553 -17.44 -10.29 -5.85
CA SER A 553 -18.39 -9.42 -5.16
C SER A 553 -18.27 -7.98 -5.64
N LEU A 554 -19.42 -7.30 -5.76
CA LEU A 554 -19.50 -5.89 -6.12
C LEU A 554 -19.82 -5.07 -4.88
N HIS A 555 -19.01 -4.05 -4.62
CA HIS A 555 -19.22 -3.09 -3.56
C HIS A 555 -19.39 -1.69 -4.16
N VAL A 556 -20.59 -1.13 -4.01
CA VAL A 556 -20.96 0.17 -4.58
C VAL A 556 -21.05 1.20 -3.45
N PHE A 557 -20.31 2.30 -3.59
CA PHE A 557 -20.21 3.31 -2.54
C PHE A 557 -20.03 4.72 -3.11
N ASN A 558 -20.29 5.71 -2.28
CA ASN A 558 -20.01 7.11 -2.57
C ASN A 558 -18.52 7.41 -2.26
N PRO A 559 -17.69 7.80 -3.24
CA PRO A 559 -16.26 8.02 -3.05
C PRO A 559 -15.92 9.27 -2.21
N ILE A 560 -16.85 10.20 -2.00
CA ILE A 560 -16.62 11.43 -1.23
C ILE A 560 -16.81 11.20 0.26
N PHE A 561 -17.80 10.39 0.64
CA PHE A 561 -18.16 10.15 2.04
C PHE A 561 -17.84 8.74 2.55
N GLY A 562 -17.50 7.80 1.67
CA GLY A 562 -17.24 6.40 2.03
C GLY A 562 -18.46 5.57 2.38
N LYS A 563 -19.67 6.14 2.29
CA LYS A 563 -20.91 5.45 2.62
C LYS A 563 -21.33 4.52 1.47
N LYS A 564 -21.77 3.31 1.82
CA LYS A 564 -22.39 2.38 0.87
C LYS A 564 -23.60 3.04 0.20
N SER A 565 -23.70 2.89 -1.13
CA SER A 565 -24.83 3.44 -1.88
C SER A 565 -26.11 2.65 -1.57
N HIS A 566 -27.27 3.30 -1.69
CA HIS A 566 -28.58 2.65 -1.52
C HIS A 566 -28.90 1.61 -2.61
N ILE A 567 -28.18 1.66 -3.74
CA ILE A 567 -28.37 0.74 -4.86
C ILE A 567 -27.74 -0.61 -4.49
N THR A 568 -28.55 -1.67 -4.50
CA THR A 568 -28.09 -3.03 -4.30
C THR A 568 -27.44 -3.57 -5.58
N PRO A 569 -26.15 -3.95 -5.55
CA PRO A 569 -25.52 -4.57 -6.71
C PRO A 569 -26.08 -5.98 -6.95
N PRO A 570 -25.99 -6.50 -8.19
CA PRO A 570 -26.39 -7.86 -8.49
C PRO A 570 -25.48 -8.86 -7.75
N VAL A 571 -26.08 -9.95 -7.26
CA VAL A 571 -25.32 -11.10 -6.75
C VAL A 571 -24.72 -11.83 -7.95
N LEU A 572 -23.42 -12.12 -7.87
CA LEU A 572 -22.67 -12.81 -8.91
C LEU A 572 -22.49 -14.27 -8.49
N PRO A 573 -23.34 -15.21 -8.94
CA PRO A 573 -23.28 -16.61 -8.50
C PRO A 573 -22.12 -17.38 -9.14
N ARG A 574 -21.43 -16.79 -10.12
CA ARG A 574 -20.41 -17.43 -10.94
C ARG A 574 -19.11 -16.62 -10.92
N PRO A 575 -17.97 -17.29 -11.16
CA PRO A 575 -16.69 -16.61 -11.30
C PRO A 575 -16.70 -15.58 -12.42
N VAL A 576 -16.22 -14.36 -12.12
CA VAL A 576 -16.08 -13.29 -13.11
C VAL A 576 -14.72 -13.41 -13.80
N LEU A 577 -14.70 -13.42 -15.12
CA LEU A 577 -13.47 -13.48 -15.92
C LEU A 577 -12.89 -12.08 -16.16
N GLN A 578 -13.72 -11.13 -16.62
CA GLN A 578 -13.31 -9.77 -16.94
C GLN A 578 -14.45 -8.78 -16.68
N SER A 579 -14.09 -7.50 -16.57
CA SER A 579 -15.04 -6.40 -16.52
C SER A 579 -14.66 -5.29 -17.51
N LEU A 580 -15.67 -4.65 -18.09
CA LEU A 580 -15.54 -3.55 -19.04
C LEU A 580 -16.47 -2.41 -18.64
N LEU A 581 -15.91 -1.22 -18.45
CA LEU A 581 -16.69 0.00 -18.20
C LEU A 581 -16.96 0.70 -19.53
N LEU A 582 -18.23 0.80 -19.91
CA LEU A 582 -18.63 1.48 -21.13
C LEU A 582 -18.80 2.99 -20.91
N PRO A 583 -18.58 3.82 -21.93
CA PRO A 583 -18.88 5.24 -21.88
C PRO A 583 -20.39 5.53 -21.94
N LEU A 584 -21.21 4.53 -22.29
CA LEU A 584 -22.67 4.62 -22.31
C LEU A 584 -23.20 4.90 -20.90
N MET A 585 -24.16 5.82 -20.81
CA MET A 585 -24.75 6.27 -19.56
C MET A 585 -26.23 5.92 -19.49
N ASP A 586 -26.70 5.62 -18.29
CA ASP A 586 -28.13 5.55 -17.99
C ASP A 586 -28.76 6.95 -17.85
N GLN A 587 -30.08 7.03 -17.65
CA GLN A 587 -30.82 8.26 -17.34
C GLN A 587 -30.23 9.02 -16.14
N ASP A 588 -29.67 8.29 -15.18
CA ASP A 588 -29.03 8.84 -13.99
C ASP A 588 -27.53 9.16 -14.20
N TYR A 589 -27.04 9.23 -15.44
CA TYR A 589 -25.64 9.51 -15.79
C TYR A 589 -24.62 8.51 -15.20
N ALA A 590 -25.06 7.29 -14.88
CA ALA A 590 -24.18 6.22 -14.44
C ALA A 590 -23.65 5.43 -15.65
N LYS A 591 -22.32 5.31 -15.75
CA LYS A 591 -21.68 4.48 -16.78
C LYS A 591 -21.99 3.00 -16.60
N VAL A 592 -22.30 2.32 -17.70
CA VAL A 592 -22.65 0.89 -17.71
C VAL A 592 -21.40 0.03 -17.53
N LEU A 593 -21.42 -0.82 -16.50
CA LEU A 593 -20.40 -1.84 -16.26
C LEU A 593 -20.90 -3.18 -16.81
N LEU A 594 -20.13 -3.81 -17.68
CA LEU A 594 -20.35 -5.18 -18.13
C LEU A 594 -19.37 -6.13 -17.45
N LEU A 595 -19.87 -7.28 -17.01
CA LEU A 595 -19.10 -8.35 -16.37
C LEU A 595 -19.38 -9.63 -17.13
N ILE A 596 -18.32 -10.33 -17.54
CA ILE A 596 -18.41 -11.61 -18.25
C ILE A 596 -18.10 -12.76 -17.28
N ASP A 597 -18.97 -13.76 -17.24
CA ASP A 597 -18.84 -14.94 -16.38
C ASP A 597 -18.09 -16.11 -17.05
N ASP A 598 -17.94 -17.21 -16.31
CA ASP A 598 -17.31 -18.45 -16.77
C ASP A 598 -18.07 -19.18 -17.91
N GLN A 599 -19.36 -18.89 -18.09
CA GLN A 599 -20.21 -19.36 -19.19
C GLN A 599 -20.27 -18.38 -20.36
N TYR A 600 -19.45 -17.34 -20.33
CA TYR A 600 -19.42 -16.28 -21.33
C TYR A 600 -20.76 -15.53 -21.50
N LYS A 601 -21.57 -15.48 -20.44
CA LYS A 601 -22.75 -14.62 -20.32
C LYS A 601 -22.35 -13.29 -19.68
N VAL A 602 -23.02 -12.23 -20.12
CA VAL A 602 -22.72 -10.87 -19.66
C VAL A 602 -23.80 -10.38 -18.72
N THR A 603 -23.40 -9.94 -17.53
CA THR A 603 -24.25 -9.20 -16.60
C THR A 603 -23.95 -7.71 -16.72
N ALA A 604 -24.97 -6.89 -16.96
CA ALA A 604 -24.87 -5.45 -17.00
C ALA A 604 -25.24 -4.82 -15.65
N PHE A 605 -24.53 -3.78 -15.24
CA PHE A 605 -24.79 -3.01 -14.04
C PHE A 605 -24.58 -1.50 -14.30
N PRO A 606 -25.60 -0.64 -14.15
CA PRO A 606 -27.00 -0.92 -13.82
C PRO A 606 -27.76 -1.69 -14.92
N SER A 607 -28.79 -2.45 -14.55
CA SER A 607 -29.62 -3.26 -15.45
C SER A 607 -31.03 -2.67 -15.66
N THR A 608 -31.12 -1.36 -15.89
CA THR A 608 -32.39 -0.68 -16.18
C THR A 608 -32.90 -1.00 -17.59
N LYS A 609 -34.20 -0.85 -17.82
CA LYS A 609 -34.81 -1.12 -19.14
C LYS A 609 -34.18 -0.28 -20.26
N ASN A 610 -33.85 0.98 -19.97
CA ASN A 610 -33.18 1.87 -20.91
C ASN A 610 -31.78 1.37 -21.28
N VAL A 611 -30.99 0.96 -20.30
CA VAL A 611 -29.65 0.39 -20.55
C VAL A 611 -29.74 -0.87 -21.39
N LEU A 612 -30.71 -1.75 -21.12
CA LEU A 612 -30.88 -2.97 -21.91
C LEU A 612 -31.28 -2.68 -23.36
N GLN A 613 -32.16 -1.71 -23.61
CA GLN A 613 -32.50 -1.27 -24.97
C GLN A 613 -31.28 -0.68 -25.69
N LEU A 614 -30.53 0.19 -25.01
CA LEU A 614 -29.31 0.80 -25.56
C LEU A 614 -28.24 -0.25 -25.88
N LEU A 615 -28.07 -1.25 -25.00
CA LEU A 615 -27.17 -2.37 -25.25
C LEU A 615 -27.63 -3.21 -26.43
N GLN A 616 -28.93 -3.42 -26.64
CA GLN A 616 -29.43 -4.17 -27.81
C GLN A 616 -29.13 -3.47 -29.14
N GLU A 617 -29.13 -2.15 -29.16
CA GLU A 617 -28.76 -1.34 -30.32
C GLU A 617 -27.25 -1.40 -30.60
N VAL A 618 -26.43 -1.32 -29.55
CA VAL A 618 -24.97 -1.16 -29.65
C VAL A 618 -24.20 -2.49 -29.54
N ALA A 619 -24.86 -3.60 -29.17
CA ALA A 619 -24.23 -4.89 -28.83
C ALA A 619 -23.17 -5.35 -29.84
N SER A 620 -23.47 -5.27 -31.14
CA SER A 620 -22.58 -5.72 -32.21
C SER A 620 -21.24 -4.99 -32.30
N SER A 621 -21.10 -3.84 -31.62
CA SER A 621 -19.87 -3.03 -31.55
C SER A 621 -19.07 -3.23 -30.25
N ILE A 622 -19.57 -4.05 -29.31
CA ILE A 622 -18.93 -4.32 -28.03
C ILE A 622 -18.18 -5.65 -28.14
N PHE A 623 -16.89 -5.59 -27.86
CA PHE A 623 -15.97 -6.73 -27.89
C PHE A 623 -15.28 -6.91 -26.54
N PHE A 624 -15.11 -8.16 -26.13
CA PHE A 624 -14.31 -8.57 -24.99
C PHE A 624 -13.07 -9.30 -25.49
N TYR A 625 -11.98 -9.20 -24.73
CA TYR A 625 -10.79 -10.02 -24.94
C TYR A 625 -10.41 -10.68 -23.63
N LEU A 626 -10.38 -12.01 -23.61
CA LEU A 626 -9.99 -12.81 -22.47
C LEU A 626 -8.60 -13.35 -22.70
N VAL A 627 -7.79 -13.33 -21.65
CA VAL A 627 -6.40 -13.79 -21.68
C VAL A 627 -6.23 -14.85 -20.60
N ASP A 628 -6.01 -16.08 -21.03
CA ASP A 628 -5.63 -17.18 -20.15
C ASP A 628 -4.11 -17.39 -20.24
N SER A 629 -3.40 -16.83 -19.26
CA SER A 629 -1.94 -16.96 -19.17
C SER A 629 -1.46 -18.38 -18.91
N SER A 630 -2.31 -19.27 -18.37
CA SER A 630 -1.93 -20.65 -18.04
C SER A 630 -1.89 -21.54 -19.27
N GLN A 631 -2.83 -21.33 -20.19
CA GLN A 631 -2.92 -22.01 -21.48
C GLN A 631 -2.26 -21.24 -22.62
N GLY A 632 -1.83 -19.99 -22.38
CA GLY A 632 -1.28 -19.11 -23.41
C GLY A 632 -2.34 -18.66 -24.44
N ARG A 633 -3.62 -18.72 -24.09
CA ARG A 633 -4.74 -18.47 -25.01
C ARG A 633 -5.27 -17.05 -24.88
N LEU A 634 -5.37 -16.33 -25.99
CA LEU A 634 -6.08 -15.06 -26.11
C LEU A 634 -7.31 -15.28 -26.99
N SER A 635 -8.48 -14.91 -26.48
CA SER A 635 -9.76 -15.14 -27.16
C SER A 635 -10.58 -13.87 -27.18
N GLY A 636 -11.15 -13.52 -28.33
CA GLY A 636 -12.02 -12.37 -28.52
C GLY A 636 -13.48 -12.76 -28.67
N PHE A 637 -14.37 -12.09 -27.94
CA PHE A 637 -15.80 -12.36 -27.92
C PHE A 637 -16.60 -11.12 -28.34
N ARG A 638 -17.65 -11.30 -29.15
CA ARG A 638 -18.64 -10.25 -29.45
C ARG A 638 -19.83 -10.36 -28.52
N LEU A 639 -20.40 -9.22 -28.13
CA LEU A 639 -21.68 -9.19 -27.44
C LEU A 639 -22.85 -9.37 -28.43
N ARG A 640 -23.77 -10.28 -28.11
CA ARG A 640 -25.05 -10.46 -28.82
C ARG A 640 -26.17 -9.68 -28.14
N LYS A 641 -27.30 -9.52 -28.85
CA LYS A 641 -28.46 -8.76 -28.37
C LYS A 641 -29.13 -9.36 -27.12
N ASP A 642 -28.95 -10.66 -26.90
CA ASP A 642 -29.45 -11.40 -25.74
C ASP A 642 -28.48 -11.38 -24.54
N LEU A 643 -27.42 -10.56 -24.60
CA LEU A 643 -26.32 -10.52 -23.62
C LEU A 643 -25.53 -11.83 -23.48
N SER A 644 -25.68 -12.74 -24.44
CA SER A 644 -24.70 -13.82 -24.65
C SER A 644 -23.49 -13.28 -25.42
N THR A 645 -22.40 -14.05 -25.42
CA THR A 645 -21.25 -13.73 -26.26
C THR A 645 -20.97 -14.82 -27.28
N GLU A 646 -20.32 -14.45 -28.35
CA GLU A 646 -19.84 -15.37 -29.38
C GLU A 646 -18.35 -15.19 -29.61
N LEU A 647 -17.64 -16.31 -29.74
CA LEU A 647 -16.21 -16.32 -30.04
C LEU A 647 -15.99 -15.87 -31.50
N ILE A 648 -15.13 -14.86 -31.70
CA ILE A 648 -14.78 -14.34 -33.03
C ILE A 648 -13.39 -14.81 -33.45
N TRP A 649 -12.42 -14.68 -32.55
CA TRP A 649 -11.03 -14.94 -32.84
C TRP A 649 -10.33 -15.58 -31.64
N GLU A 650 -9.29 -16.34 -31.94
CA GLU A 650 -8.47 -17.02 -30.95
C GLU A 650 -7.01 -17.01 -31.43
N VAL A 651 -6.11 -16.60 -30.55
CA VAL A 651 -4.66 -16.62 -30.75
C VAL A 651 -4.05 -17.43 -29.62
N VAL A 652 -3.26 -18.45 -29.97
CA VAL A 652 -2.62 -19.33 -29.00
C VAL A 652 -1.11 -19.11 -29.05
N ILE A 653 -0.53 -18.77 -27.90
CA ILE A 653 0.91 -18.63 -27.69
C ILE A 653 1.40 -19.92 -27.01
N PRO A 654 2.38 -20.64 -27.58
CA PRO A 654 2.82 -21.92 -27.06
C PRO A 654 3.52 -21.78 -25.70
N THR A 655 2.90 -22.32 -24.65
CA THR A 655 3.37 -22.23 -23.26
C THR A 655 4.64 -23.02 -22.98
N GLU A 656 4.98 -23.98 -23.85
CA GLU A 656 6.25 -24.72 -23.78
C GLU A 656 7.45 -23.80 -23.97
N VAL A 657 7.30 -22.74 -24.77
CA VAL A 657 8.39 -21.84 -25.16
C VAL A 657 8.26 -20.47 -24.52
N GLN A 658 7.03 -19.95 -24.37
CA GLN A 658 6.78 -18.58 -23.92
C GLN A 658 5.60 -18.51 -22.97
N ARG A 659 5.69 -17.64 -21.96
CA ARG A 659 4.61 -17.35 -21.01
C ARG A 659 4.19 -15.90 -21.11
N ILE A 660 2.88 -15.65 -21.12
CA ILE A 660 2.31 -14.29 -21.07
C ILE A 660 2.53 -13.71 -19.67
N VAL A 661 3.15 -12.53 -19.59
CA VAL A 661 3.45 -11.85 -18.32
C VAL A 661 2.58 -10.63 -18.12
N ALA A 662 2.32 -9.86 -19.17
CA ALA A 662 1.49 -8.66 -19.08
C ALA A 662 0.70 -8.42 -20.37
N VAL A 663 -0.49 -7.85 -20.24
CA VAL A 663 -1.29 -7.33 -21.36
C VAL A 663 -1.68 -5.90 -21.03
N LYS A 664 -1.33 -4.96 -21.92
CA LYS A 664 -1.56 -3.53 -21.74
C LYS A 664 -2.33 -2.96 -22.92
N GLY A 665 -3.57 -2.55 -22.66
CA GLY A 665 -4.34 -1.69 -23.55
C GLY A 665 -4.07 -0.21 -23.26
N LYS A 666 -4.51 0.66 -24.16
CA LYS A 666 -4.52 2.11 -23.95
C LYS A 666 -5.51 2.49 -22.85
N ARG A 667 -5.28 3.63 -22.20
CA ARG A 667 -6.24 4.15 -21.22
C ARG A 667 -7.45 4.71 -21.94
N ALA A 668 -8.65 4.36 -21.49
CA ALA A 668 -9.91 4.78 -22.14
C ALA A 668 -10.20 6.29 -22.03
N ASN A 669 -9.58 6.98 -21.07
CA ASN A 669 -9.71 8.43 -20.85
C ASN A 669 -8.57 9.25 -21.50
N GLU A 670 -7.71 8.61 -22.29
CA GLU A 670 -6.63 9.28 -23.01
C GLU A 670 -7.17 9.94 -24.29
N HIS A 671 -6.85 11.22 -24.45
CA HIS A 671 -7.11 11.96 -25.69
C HIS A 671 -5.80 12.29 -26.41
N VAL A 672 -5.87 12.29 -27.75
CA VAL A 672 -4.73 12.60 -28.62
C VAL A 672 -5.05 13.88 -29.40
N HIS A 673 -4.29 14.94 -29.13
CA HIS A 673 -4.53 16.24 -29.76
C HIS A 673 -4.14 16.26 -31.25
N SER A 674 -2.95 15.74 -31.60
CA SER A 674 -2.46 15.73 -32.98
C SER A 674 -2.46 14.33 -33.58
N GLN A 675 -3.19 14.17 -34.69
CA GLN A 675 -3.33 12.91 -35.46
C GLN A 675 -2.08 12.59 -36.30
N GLY A 676 -1.27 13.60 -36.62
CA GLY A 676 -0.04 13.43 -37.39
C GLY A 676 1.13 14.22 -36.80
N ARG A 677 2.33 13.94 -37.28
CA ARG A 677 3.56 14.66 -36.96
C ARG A 677 4.04 15.38 -38.21
N VAL A 678 4.37 16.67 -38.09
CA VAL A 678 4.92 17.45 -39.19
C VAL A 678 6.38 17.08 -39.40
N MET A 679 6.76 16.85 -40.65
CA MET A 679 8.10 16.52 -41.12
C MET A 679 8.85 17.79 -41.56
N GLY A 680 10.17 17.72 -41.73
CA GLY A 680 10.98 18.89 -42.11
C GLY A 680 10.55 19.53 -43.43
N ASP A 681 10.18 18.71 -44.40
CA ASP A 681 9.67 19.12 -45.71
C ASP A 681 8.21 19.65 -45.70
N ARG A 682 7.64 19.89 -44.52
CA ARG A 682 6.23 20.28 -44.28
C ARG A 682 5.21 19.20 -44.65
N SER A 683 5.64 17.98 -44.98
CA SER A 683 4.73 16.85 -45.09
C SER A 683 4.24 16.41 -43.70
N VAL A 684 3.19 15.58 -43.66
CA VAL A 684 2.63 15.06 -42.42
C VAL A 684 2.75 13.55 -42.43
N LEU A 685 3.36 13.02 -41.37
CA LEU A 685 3.39 11.59 -41.08
C LEU A 685 2.27 11.26 -40.09
N TYR A 686 1.25 10.55 -40.55
CA TYR A 686 0.08 10.22 -39.74
C TYR A 686 0.34 9.08 -38.77
N LYS A 687 -0.11 9.26 -37.53
CA LYS A 687 0.03 8.27 -36.46
C LYS A 687 -1.01 7.17 -36.62
N TYR A 688 -0.63 5.93 -36.36
CA TYR A 688 -1.58 4.82 -36.30
C TYR A 688 -2.22 4.74 -34.91
N LEU A 689 -3.46 5.22 -34.80
CA LEU A 689 -4.15 5.42 -33.53
C LEU A 689 -5.26 4.41 -33.29
N ASN A 690 -4.93 3.12 -33.32
CA ASN A 690 -5.90 2.06 -33.02
C ASN A 690 -6.31 2.07 -31.53
N PRO A 691 -7.57 2.36 -31.16
CA PRO A 691 -8.00 2.42 -29.76
C PRO A 691 -8.09 1.03 -29.11
N ASN A 692 -8.21 -0.03 -29.92
CA ASN A 692 -8.40 -1.41 -29.48
C ASN A 692 -7.08 -2.22 -29.49
N LEU A 693 -5.94 -1.55 -29.66
CA LEU A 693 -4.64 -2.22 -29.72
C LEU A 693 -4.18 -2.67 -28.33
N LEU A 694 -3.73 -3.92 -28.24
CA LEU A 694 -3.22 -4.55 -27.03
C LEU A 694 -1.74 -4.85 -27.22
N ALA A 695 -0.91 -4.44 -26.27
CA ALA A 695 0.48 -4.86 -26.18
C ALA A 695 0.57 -6.08 -25.26
N VAL A 696 0.84 -7.24 -25.83
CA VAL A 696 0.98 -8.52 -25.13
C VAL A 696 2.47 -8.81 -24.97
N VAL A 697 2.90 -8.98 -23.72
CA VAL A 697 4.30 -9.22 -23.35
C VAL A 697 4.47 -10.66 -22.92
N THR A 698 5.49 -11.31 -23.48
CA THR A 698 5.84 -12.71 -23.22
C THR A 698 7.29 -12.84 -22.80
N GLU A 699 7.57 -13.81 -21.93
CA GLU A 699 8.91 -14.20 -21.52
C GLU A 699 9.16 -15.66 -21.87
N SER A 700 10.39 -16.01 -22.26
CA SER A 700 10.76 -17.40 -22.51
C SER A 700 10.69 -18.26 -21.25
N THR A 701 10.29 -19.52 -21.41
CA THR A 701 10.35 -20.53 -20.34
C THR A 701 11.80 -20.96 -20.05
N ASP A 702 12.64 -21.04 -21.08
CA ASP A 702 14.08 -21.26 -20.93
C ASP A 702 14.72 -20.00 -20.32
N LEU A 703 15.24 -20.15 -19.10
CA LEU A 703 15.91 -19.10 -18.34
C LEU A 703 17.43 -19.06 -18.60
N HIS A 704 17.95 -19.92 -19.47
CA HIS A 704 19.36 -19.94 -19.81
C HIS A 704 19.76 -18.63 -20.53
N GLN A 705 20.84 -18.00 -20.06
CA GLN A 705 21.26 -16.65 -20.50
C GLN A 705 21.42 -16.50 -22.02
N GLU A 706 21.85 -17.55 -22.73
CA GLU A 706 22.06 -17.46 -24.17
C GLU A 706 20.79 -17.65 -25.02
N ARG A 707 19.76 -18.27 -24.44
CA ARG A 707 18.53 -18.69 -25.13
C ARG A 707 17.31 -17.91 -24.67
N SER A 708 17.40 -17.22 -23.53
CA SER A 708 16.29 -16.44 -23.01
C SER A 708 15.92 -15.31 -23.96
N PHE A 709 14.63 -14.99 -24.04
CA PHE A 709 14.16 -13.89 -24.86
C PHE A 709 12.86 -13.31 -24.31
N VAL A 710 12.55 -12.08 -24.74
CA VAL A 710 11.29 -11.38 -24.45
C VAL A 710 10.57 -11.15 -25.77
N GLY A 711 9.29 -11.52 -25.86
CA GLY A 711 8.46 -11.30 -27.04
C GLY A 711 7.40 -10.22 -26.79
N ILE A 712 7.21 -9.32 -27.75
CA ILE A 712 6.17 -8.29 -27.75
C ILE A 712 5.26 -8.53 -28.96
N PHE A 713 3.98 -8.73 -28.71
CA PHE A 713 2.95 -8.86 -29.74
C PHE A 713 1.97 -7.69 -29.63
N LEU A 714 1.83 -6.93 -30.71
CA LEU A 714 0.79 -5.91 -30.83
C LEU A 714 -0.42 -6.54 -31.52
N VAL A 715 -1.48 -6.78 -30.77
CA VAL A 715 -2.68 -7.50 -31.24
C VAL A 715 -3.87 -6.55 -31.24
N ASP A 716 -4.64 -6.54 -32.32
CA ASP A 716 -5.92 -5.84 -32.36
C ASP A 716 -6.97 -6.63 -31.57
N GLY A 717 -7.54 -6.02 -30.52
CA GLY A 717 -8.49 -6.68 -29.61
C GLY A 717 -9.85 -7.00 -30.22
N VAL A 718 -10.19 -6.48 -31.40
CA VAL A 718 -11.46 -6.74 -32.09
C VAL A 718 -11.32 -7.89 -33.09
N THR A 719 -10.25 -7.89 -33.88
CA THR A 719 -10.04 -8.87 -34.96
C THR A 719 -9.11 -10.02 -34.60
N GLY A 720 -8.27 -9.86 -33.58
CA GLY A 720 -7.21 -10.81 -33.24
C GLY A 720 -5.99 -10.75 -34.17
N ARG A 721 -5.97 -9.81 -35.12
CA ARG A 721 -4.84 -9.64 -36.06
C ARG A 721 -3.61 -9.18 -35.29
N ILE A 722 -2.51 -9.91 -35.46
CA ILE A 722 -1.20 -9.49 -34.97
C ILE A 722 -0.67 -8.42 -35.93
N ILE A 723 -0.59 -7.19 -35.42
CA ILE A 723 -0.11 -6.01 -36.14
C ILE A 723 1.42 -6.02 -36.24
N HIS A 724 2.09 -6.40 -35.14
CA HIS A 724 3.53 -6.47 -35.08
C HIS A 724 3.99 -7.51 -34.06
N GLU A 725 5.11 -8.16 -34.37
CA GLU A 725 5.81 -9.10 -33.50
C GLU A 725 7.27 -8.65 -33.41
N ALA A 726 7.76 -8.51 -32.17
CA ALA A 726 9.17 -8.22 -31.89
C ALA A 726 9.70 -9.22 -30.87
N VAL A 727 10.86 -9.84 -31.16
CA VAL A 727 11.52 -10.79 -30.26
C VAL A 727 12.90 -10.27 -29.89
N GLN A 728 13.07 -9.91 -28.63
CA GLN A 728 14.33 -9.48 -28.07
C GLN A 728 15.11 -10.67 -27.53
N ARG A 729 16.16 -11.07 -28.24
CA ARG A 729 17.03 -12.19 -27.87
C ARG A 729 17.97 -11.83 -26.72
N LYS A 730 18.31 -12.83 -25.90
CA LYS A 730 19.19 -12.70 -24.72
C LYS A 730 18.67 -11.67 -23.71
N ALA A 731 17.35 -11.55 -23.62
CA ALA A 731 16.67 -10.68 -22.67
C ALA A 731 15.93 -11.49 -21.60
N ARG A 732 15.74 -10.90 -20.43
CA ARG A 732 14.97 -11.46 -19.32
C ARG A 732 14.15 -10.36 -18.64
N GLY A 733 13.03 -10.76 -18.04
CA GLY A 733 12.24 -9.88 -17.17
C GLY A 733 12.89 -9.59 -15.81
N PRO A 734 12.21 -8.80 -14.96
CA PRO A 734 10.83 -8.36 -15.12
C PRO A 734 10.65 -7.34 -16.25
N VAL A 735 9.69 -7.58 -17.15
CA VAL A 735 9.40 -6.64 -18.26
C VAL A 735 8.36 -5.62 -17.81
N ARG A 736 8.68 -4.33 -17.94
CA ARG A 736 7.73 -3.24 -17.70
C ARG A 736 7.31 -2.62 -19.03
N CYS A 737 6.02 -2.42 -19.25
CA CYS A 737 5.48 -1.93 -20.52
C CYS A 737 4.46 -0.81 -20.30
N VAL A 738 4.58 0.27 -21.08
CA VAL A 738 3.63 1.38 -21.17
C VAL A 738 3.17 1.52 -22.62
N HIS A 739 1.86 1.61 -22.80
CA HIS A 739 1.22 1.80 -24.10
C HIS A 739 0.37 3.07 -24.04
N SER A 740 0.69 4.06 -24.88
CA SER A 740 0.03 5.37 -24.94
C SER A 740 0.06 5.91 -26.36
N GLU A 741 -0.94 6.69 -26.74
CA GLU A 741 -1.12 7.27 -28.08
C GLU A 741 -0.88 6.30 -29.25
N ASN A 742 0.28 6.38 -29.90
CA ASN A 742 0.71 5.54 -31.03
C ASN A 742 2.02 4.79 -30.74
N TRP A 743 2.44 4.72 -29.48
CA TRP A 743 3.74 4.22 -29.09
C TRP A 743 3.68 3.25 -27.91
N VAL A 744 4.66 2.35 -27.89
CA VAL A 744 4.85 1.37 -26.83
C VAL A 744 6.30 1.45 -26.36
N VAL A 745 6.49 1.64 -25.07
CA VAL A 745 7.82 1.62 -24.45
C VAL A 745 7.85 0.46 -23.47
N TYR A 746 8.86 -0.38 -23.60
CA TYR A 746 9.08 -1.49 -22.70
C TYR A 746 10.54 -1.59 -22.29
N GLU A 747 10.77 -2.05 -21.07
CA GLU A 747 12.10 -2.25 -20.49
C GLU A 747 12.32 -3.73 -20.15
N TYR A 748 13.55 -4.19 -20.33
CA TYR A 748 14.00 -5.54 -20.02
C TYR A 748 15.49 -5.56 -19.63
N TRP A 749 15.92 -6.67 -19.04
CA TRP A 749 17.32 -6.93 -18.71
C TRP A 749 18.02 -7.69 -19.83
N ASN A 750 19.06 -7.10 -20.43
CA ASN A 750 19.91 -7.78 -21.40
C ASN A 750 20.95 -8.64 -20.67
N THR A 751 20.85 -9.96 -20.83
CA THR A 751 21.73 -10.94 -20.17
C THR A 751 23.12 -11.01 -20.80
N LYS A 752 23.26 -10.70 -22.10
CA LYS A 752 24.55 -10.70 -22.80
C LYS A 752 25.46 -9.57 -22.32
N SER A 753 24.91 -8.36 -22.22
CA SER A 753 25.63 -7.16 -21.81
C SER A 753 25.48 -6.84 -20.32
N ARG A 754 24.59 -7.54 -19.60
CA ARG A 754 24.29 -7.37 -18.17
C ARG A 754 23.88 -5.94 -17.82
N ARG A 755 22.89 -5.41 -18.55
CA ARG A 755 22.37 -4.03 -18.36
C ARG A 755 20.88 -3.94 -18.69
N ASN A 756 20.20 -2.91 -18.20
CA ASN A 756 18.81 -2.64 -18.55
C ASN A 756 18.73 -1.89 -19.88
N GLU A 757 17.75 -2.23 -20.70
CA GLU A 757 17.52 -1.61 -21.99
C GLU A 757 16.05 -1.23 -22.13
N PHE A 758 15.79 0.00 -22.57
CA PHE A 758 14.50 0.42 -23.08
C PHE A 758 14.41 0.08 -24.56
N SER A 759 13.22 -0.29 -25.02
CA SER A 759 12.91 -0.37 -26.43
C SER A 759 11.59 0.32 -26.70
N VAL A 760 11.58 1.11 -27.77
CA VAL A 760 10.44 1.95 -28.16
C VAL A 760 9.94 1.45 -29.49
N LEU A 761 8.61 1.30 -29.62
CA LEU A 761 7.93 1.16 -30.89
C LEU A 761 7.04 2.39 -31.13
N GLU A 762 7.06 2.95 -32.32
CA GLU A 762 6.08 3.93 -32.80
C GLU A 762 5.41 3.42 -34.07
N LEU A 763 4.09 3.55 -34.14
CA LEU A 763 3.28 3.09 -35.26
C LEU A 763 2.78 4.30 -36.08
N PHE A 764 2.98 4.24 -37.39
CA PHE A 764 2.58 5.25 -38.37
C PHE A 764 1.76 4.62 -39.50
N GLU A 765 0.76 5.35 -40.01
CA GLU A 765 -0.01 4.94 -41.20
C GLU A 765 0.74 5.26 -42.51
N GLY A 766 1.50 6.36 -42.52
CA GLY A 766 2.19 6.87 -43.70
C GLY A 766 1.89 8.36 -43.93
N THR A 767 2.03 8.81 -45.16
CA THR A 767 1.78 10.22 -45.55
C THR A 767 0.31 10.51 -45.85
N GLU A 768 -0.52 9.49 -46.01
CA GLU A 768 -1.96 9.62 -46.27
C GLU A 768 -2.76 8.90 -45.18
N LEU A 769 -3.90 9.48 -44.79
CA LEU A 769 -4.87 8.85 -43.88
C LEU A 769 -5.81 7.96 -44.68
N TYR A 770 -6.03 6.73 -44.23
CA TYR A 770 -7.03 5.86 -44.86
C TYR A 770 -8.46 6.38 -44.64
N ASN A 771 -8.80 6.77 -43.41
CA ASN A 771 -10.08 7.41 -43.09
C ASN A 771 -9.90 8.37 -41.91
N SER A 772 -10.20 9.65 -42.15
CA SER A 772 -10.04 10.74 -41.18
C SER A 772 -11.21 10.88 -40.18
N THR A 773 -12.37 10.28 -40.48
CA THR A 773 -13.59 10.47 -39.69
C THR A 773 -13.78 9.37 -38.65
N VAL A 774 -13.53 8.12 -39.02
CA VAL A 774 -13.80 6.95 -38.17
C VAL A 774 -12.64 5.97 -38.23
N PHE A 775 -12.27 5.47 -37.06
CA PHE A 775 -11.39 4.32 -36.92
C PHE A 775 -12.23 3.07 -36.67
N SER A 776 -12.17 2.10 -37.59
CA SER A 776 -12.78 0.78 -37.43
C SER A 776 -11.72 -0.30 -37.62
N SER A 777 -11.53 -1.15 -36.61
CA SER A 777 -10.60 -2.29 -36.69
C SER A 777 -10.97 -3.31 -37.78
N LEU A 778 -12.24 -3.35 -38.21
CA LEU A 778 -12.74 -4.30 -39.21
C LEU A 778 -12.45 -3.88 -40.67
N ASP A 779 -12.22 -2.59 -40.90
CA ASP A 779 -12.07 -1.98 -42.23
C ASP A 779 -10.70 -1.29 -42.36
N ARG A 780 -9.65 -2.08 -42.09
CA ARG A 780 -8.24 -1.65 -42.21
C ARG A 780 -7.40 -2.76 -42.85
N PRO A 781 -7.18 -2.72 -44.18
CA PRO A 781 -6.39 -3.73 -44.87
C PRO A 781 -4.87 -3.55 -44.64
N HIS A 782 -4.40 -2.30 -44.61
CA HIS A 782 -2.97 -1.96 -44.53
C HIS A 782 -2.44 -2.05 -43.09
N LEU A 783 -1.25 -2.65 -42.97
CA LEU A 783 -0.50 -2.65 -41.70
C LEU A 783 0.25 -1.33 -41.55
N PRO A 784 0.35 -0.81 -40.31
CA PRO A 784 1.15 0.38 -40.03
C PRO A 784 2.65 0.11 -40.20
N GLN A 785 3.38 1.16 -40.54
CA GLN A 785 4.83 1.18 -40.44
C GLN A 785 5.23 1.27 -38.97
N VAL A 786 5.97 0.28 -38.49
CA VAL A 786 6.47 0.24 -37.11
C VAL A 786 7.95 0.63 -37.10
N LEU A 787 8.26 1.73 -36.44
CA LEU A 787 9.64 2.16 -36.19
C LEU A 787 10.05 1.72 -34.79
N GLN A 788 11.25 1.16 -34.66
CA GLN A 788 11.77 0.67 -33.40
C GLN A 788 13.19 1.14 -33.15
N GLN A 789 13.52 1.42 -31.88
CA GLN A 789 14.87 1.75 -31.45
C GLN A 789 15.06 1.39 -29.97
N SER A 790 16.26 0.92 -29.63
CA SER A 790 16.62 0.51 -28.28
C SER A 790 17.62 1.47 -27.66
N TYR A 791 17.54 1.64 -26.34
CA TYR A 791 18.34 2.56 -25.54
C TYR A 791 18.80 1.84 -24.27
N ILE A 792 19.97 2.19 -23.76
CA ILE A 792 20.55 1.65 -22.54
C ILE A 792 20.16 2.54 -21.36
N PHE A 793 19.74 1.91 -20.27
CA PHE A 793 19.40 2.60 -19.03
C PHE A 793 20.30 2.10 -17.88
N PRO A 794 20.99 3.00 -17.14
CA PRO A 794 22.06 2.61 -16.23
C PRO A 794 21.57 2.03 -14.88
N SER A 795 20.28 2.15 -14.55
CA SER A 795 19.70 1.65 -13.29
C SER A 795 18.60 0.63 -13.57
N PRO A 796 18.35 -0.35 -12.69
CA PRO A 796 17.12 -1.14 -12.74
C PRO A 796 15.88 -0.27 -12.47
N ILE A 797 14.72 -0.75 -12.90
CA ILE A 797 13.44 -0.04 -12.84
C ILE A 797 12.41 -0.83 -12.04
N SER A 798 11.76 -0.17 -11.09
CA SER A 798 10.68 -0.76 -10.29
C SER A 798 9.35 -0.70 -11.03
N THR A 799 9.01 0.45 -11.61
CA THR A 799 7.74 0.69 -12.33
C THR A 799 7.87 1.88 -13.29
N ILE A 800 6.99 1.94 -14.29
CA ILE A 800 6.93 3.01 -15.29
C ILE A 800 5.48 3.40 -15.55
N GLU A 801 5.22 4.69 -15.76
CA GLU A 801 3.91 5.21 -16.15
C GLU A 801 4.05 6.48 -16.99
N ALA A 802 3.07 6.78 -17.86
CA ALA A 802 3.06 8.02 -18.64
C ALA A 802 2.23 9.13 -17.99
N THR A 803 2.62 10.38 -18.22
CA THR A 803 1.81 11.56 -17.83
C THR A 803 0.53 11.65 -18.66
N LEU A 804 -0.57 12.03 -18.00
CA LEU A 804 -1.90 12.15 -18.59
C LEU A 804 -2.52 13.52 -18.31
N THR A 805 -3.03 14.17 -19.36
CA THR A 805 -3.78 15.43 -19.31
C THR A 805 -5.08 15.30 -20.10
N GLU A 806 -6.03 16.22 -19.90
CA GLU A 806 -7.38 16.11 -20.46
C GLU A 806 -7.38 16.14 -21.99
N LYS A 807 -6.58 17.02 -22.63
CA LYS A 807 -6.57 17.18 -24.09
C LYS A 807 -5.37 16.52 -24.77
N GLY A 808 -4.33 16.16 -24.02
CA GLY A 808 -3.11 15.56 -24.57
C GLY A 808 -2.31 16.51 -25.47
N ILE A 809 -2.27 17.80 -25.12
CA ILE A 809 -1.51 18.85 -25.82
C ILE A 809 -0.09 18.96 -25.26
N THR A 810 0.04 18.91 -23.92
CA THR A 810 1.35 19.00 -23.28
C THR A 810 2.24 17.81 -23.66
N SER A 811 3.55 18.01 -23.63
CA SER A 811 4.52 16.94 -23.87
C SER A 811 4.31 15.74 -22.92
N ARG A 812 4.47 14.52 -23.45
CA ARG A 812 4.38 13.29 -22.65
C ARG A 812 5.72 12.99 -22.00
N HIS A 813 5.71 12.76 -20.70
CA HIS A 813 6.86 12.29 -19.95
C HIS A 813 6.58 10.87 -19.43
N LEU A 814 7.63 10.05 -19.35
CA LEU A 814 7.63 8.78 -18.65
C LEU A 814 8.14 8.99 -17.23
N LEU A 815 7.31 8.63 -16.26
CA LEU A 815 7.67 8.60 -14.86
C LEU A 815 8.27 7.22 -14.56
N VAL A 816 9.55 7.19 -14.19
CA VAL A 816 10.32 5.98 -13.93
C VAL A 816 10.62 5.89 -12.43
N GLY A 817 10.06 4.91 -11.75
CA GLY A 817 10.35 4.63 -10.35
C GLY A 817 11.61 3.78 -10.22
N LEU A 818 12.66 4.33 -9.62
CA LEU A 818 13.93 3.63 -9.35
C LEU A 818 13.86 2.86 -8.02
N PRO A 819 14.63 1.78 -7.82
CA PRO A 819 14.65 1.07 -6.54
C PRO A 819 15.28 1.89 -5.40
N SER A 820 16.09 2.91 -5.71
CA SER A 820 16.55 3.90 -4.72
C SER A 820 15.41 4.72 -4.13
N GLY A 821 14.21 4.64 -4.71
CA GLY A 821 13.04 5.40 -4.33
C GLY A 821 12.94 6.78 -4.98
N ALA A 822 13.88 7.14 -5.85
CA ALA A 822 13.76 8.32 -6.69
C ALA A 822 12.78 8.09 -7.85
N VAL A 823 11.99 9.11 -8.19
CA VAL A 823 11.06 9.08 -9.33
C VAL A 823 11.58 10.05 -10.39
N LEU A 824 12.02 9.48 -11.52
CA LEU A 824 12.60 10.22 -12.64
C LEU A 824 11.52 10.58 -13.65
N SER A 825 11.48 11.85 -14.08
CA SER A 825 10.63 12.31 -15.18
C SER A 825 11.44 12.36 -16.47
N LEU A 826 11.32 11.32 -17.31
CA LEU A 826 12.04 11.19 -18.58
C LEU A 826 11.17 11.70 -19.74
N PRO A 827 11.55 12.76 -20.45
CA PRO A 827 10.80 13.24 -21.61
C PRO A 827 10.76 12.20 -22.73
N LYS A 828 9.57 11.92 -23.30
CA LYS A 828 9.38 10.95 -24.39
C LYS A 828 10.21 11.28 -25.64
N MET A 829 10.58 12.55 -25.84
CA MET A 829 11.42 12.99 -26.97
C MET A 829 12.82 12.35 -26.99
N PHE A 830 13.36 11.90 -25.85
CA PHE A 830 14.62 11.16 -25.83
C PHE A 830 14.46 9.72 -26.31
N LEU A 831 13.25 9.19 -26.22
CA LEU A 831 12.85 7.84 -26.61
C LEU A 831 12.09 7.89 -27.94
N ASP A 832 12.69 8.45 -28.98
CA ASP A 832 12.09 8.58 -30.30
C ASP A 832 12.84 7.69 -31.30
N PRO A 833 12.19 6.70 -31.96
CA PRO A 833 12.87 5.77 -32.86
C PRO A 833 13.39 6.43 -34.15
N ARG A 834 13.02 7.69 -34.41
CA ARG A 834 13.46 8.45 -35.57
C ARG A 834 14.77 9.21 -35.34
N ARG A 835 15.36 9.12 -34.14
CA ARG A 835 16.64 9.77 -33.84
C ARG A 835 17.74 9.20 -34.74
N PRO A 836 18.34 10.01 -35.61
CA PRO A 836 19.28 9.50 -36.61
C PRO A 836 20.65 9.26 -35.98
N GLU A 837 21.36 8.22 -36.43
CA GLU A 837 22.76 8.00 -36.05
C GLU A 837 23.67 9.11 -36.57
N ILE A 838 23.38 9.60 -37.78
CA ILE A 838 24.08 10.70 -38.45
C ILE A 838 23.06 11.76 -38.83
N LEU A 839 23.30 13.01 -38.42
CA LEU A 839 22.37 14.12 -38.68
C LEU A 839 22.31 14.47 -40.16
N SER A 840 21.09 14.45 -40.71
CA SER A 840 20.74 15.00 -42.03
C SER A 840 20.14 16.40 -41.90
N GLU A 841 20.08 17.17 -43.01
CA GLU A 841 19.46 18.50 -43.01
C GLU A 841 17.98 18.47 -42.61
N GLN A 842 17.23 17.45 -43.08
CA GLN A 842 15.82 17.24 -42.72
C GLN A 842 15.66 16.94 -41.23
N SER A 843 16.52 16.07 -40.67
CA SER A 843 16.47 15.76 -39.24
C SER A 843 16.80 16.97 -38.36
N ARG A 844 17.66 17.87 -38.86
CA ARG A 844 18.00 19.14 -38.20
C ARG A 844 16.83 20.12 -38.26
N GLU A 845 16.12 20.19 -39.38
CA GLU A 845 14.91 21.02 -39.53
C GLU A 845 13.79 20.58 -38.57
N GLU A 846 13.65 19.27 -38.36
CA GLU A 846 12.71 18.69 -37.38
C GLU A 846 13.18 18.81 -35.92
N ASN A 847 14.38 19.34 -35.67
CA ASN A 847 15.03 19.38 -34.36
C ASN A 847 15.16 18.01 -33.68
N LEU A 848 15.45 16.95 -34.46
CA LEU A 848 15.73 15.63 -33.92
C LEU A 848 17.13 15.59 -33.28
N ILE A 849 17.17 15.12 -32.04
CA ILE A 849 18.43 14.90 -31.32
C ILE A 849 19.09 13.65 -31.93
N PRO A 850 20.39 13.67 -32.26
CA PRO A 850 21.08 12.49 -32.79
C PRO A 850 20.97 11.31 -31.82
N TYR A 851 20.97 10.08 -32.34
CA TYR A 851 20.87 8.88 -31.52
C TYR A 851 22.04 8.82 -30.53
N ALA A 852 21.68 8.69 -29.26
CA ALA A 852 22.61 8.44 -28.17
C ALA A 852 22.08 7.21 -27.44
N PRO A 853 22.79 6.06 -27.47
CA PRO A 853 22.28 4.82 -26.91
C PRO A 853 22.13 4.90 -25.39
N GLU A 854 23.05 5.58 -24.70
CA GLU A 854 23.01 5.72 -23.25
C GLU A 854 22.13 6.90 -22.82
N LEU A 855 21.12 6.62 -22.00
CA LEU A 855 20.26 7.65 -21.43
C LEU A 855 20.84 8.15 -20.10
N PRO A 856 21.13 9.47 -19.97
CA PRO A 856 21.68 10.01 -18.74
C PRO A 856 20.61 10.08 -17.65
N ILE A 857 20.96 9.69 -16.42
CA ILE A 857 20.17 10.01 -15.23
C ILE A 857 20.67 11.33 -14.67
N ARG A 858 19.82 12.35 -14.74
CA ARG A 858 20.09 13.67 -14.18
C ARG A 858 19.29 13.84 -12.90
N THR A 859 19.95 14.25 -11.82
CA THR A 859 19.29 14.48 -10.52
C THR A 859 18.26 15.61 -10.59
N GLU A 860 18.39 16.55 -11.53
CA GLU A 860 17.41 17.63 -11.73
C GLU A 860 16.05 17.13 -12.25
N TRP A 861 16.00 15.91 -12.81
CA TRP A 861 14.76 15.31 -13.32
C TRP A 861 14.03 14.47 -12.28
N PHE A 862 14.56 14.37 -11.05
CA PHE A 862 13.87 13.72 -9.95
C PHE A 862 12.77 14.62 -9.40
N ILE A 863 11.52 14.15 -9.49
CA ILE A 863 10.37 14.94 -9.05
C ILE A 863 10.22 14.96 -7.53
N ASN A 864 10.78 13.97 -6.84
CA ASN A 864 10.60 13.78 -5.41
C ASN A 864 11.81 14.21 -4.56
N TYR A 865 12.83 14.86 -5.13
CA TYR A 865 14.00 15.41 -4.43
C TYR A 865 14.50 14.51 -3.27
N ASN A 866 14.27 14.84 -1.99
CA ASN A 866 14.67 14.07 -0.82
C ASN A 866 13.56 13.17 -0.23
N GLN A 867 12.37 13.17 -0.82
CA GLN A 867 11.20 12.38 -0.46
C GLN A 867 11.22 11.03 -1.18
N THR A 868 12.25 10.21 -0.91
CA THR A 868 12.36 8.87 -1.50
C THR A 868 11.17 8.00 -1.10
N VAL A 869 10.65 7.23 -2.07
CA VAL A 869 9.52 6.31 -1.90
C VAL A 869 10.06 4.89 -1.90
N SER A 870 10.00 4.21 -0.76
CA SER A 870 10.53 2.85 -0.64
C SER A 870 9.62 1.84 -1.37
N ARG A 871 10.23 0.89 -2.09
CA ARG A 871 9.53 -0.18 -2.83
C ARG A 871 8.36 0.32 -3.69
N VAL A 872 8.62 1.26 -4.60
CA VAL A 872 7.60 1.79 -5.52
C VAL A 872 6.98 0.65 -6.32
N ARG A 873 5.67 0.43 -6.16
CA ARG A 873 4.92 -0.61 -6.87
C ARG A 873 4.15 -0.07 -8.06
N GLY A 874 3.57 1.11 -7.91
CA GLY A 874 2.82 1.78 -8.96
C GLY A 874 3.00 3.28 -8.91
N ILE A 875 2.79 3.91 -10.06
CA ILE A 875 2.64 5.35 -10.21
C ILE A 875 1.29 5.56 -10.87
N TYR A 876 0.43 6.34 -10.25
CA TYR A 876 -0.85 6.74 -10.81
C TYR A 876 -0.75 8.19 -11.29
N THR A 877 -1.29 8.43 -12.49
CA THR A 877 -1.31 9.75 -13.13
C THR A 877 -2.73 10.13 -13.47
N ALA A 878 -3.18 11.29 -13.00
CA ALA A 878 -4.49 11.83 -13.29
C ALA A 878 -4.40 13.21 -13.95
N PRO A 879 -5.32 13.51 -14.88
CA PRO A 879 -5.43 14.84 -15.42
C PRO A 879 -5.94 15.81 -14.36
N SER A 880 -5.38 17.03 -14.35
CA SER A 880 -5.96 18.17 -13.64
C SER A 880 -6.93 18.94 -14.54
N GLY A 881 -7.61 19.96 -14.02
CA GLY A 881 -8.38 20.89 -14.87
C GLY A 881 -7.52 21.82 -15.74
N LEU A 882 -6.20 21.84 -15.50
CA LEU A 882 -5.22 22.54 -16.32
C LEU A 882 -4.54 21.56 -17.28
N GLU A 883 -4.27 22.01 -18.50
CA GLU A 883 -3.63 21.19 -19.53
C GLU A 883 -2.12 21.09 -19.29
N SER A 884 -1.52 22.05 -18.60
CA SER A 884 -0.08 22.01 -18.30
C SER A 884 0.30 21.09 -17.14
N THR A 885 -0.67 20.67 -16.31
CA THR A 885 -0.39 19.99 -15.03
C THR A 885 -0.97 18.58 -14.96
N CYS A 886 -0.17 17.65 -14.43
CA CYS A 886 -0.55 16.26 -14.18
C CYS A 886 -0.40 15.95 -12.69
N LEU A 887 -1.43 15.37 -12.08
CA LEU A 887 -1.38 14.91 -10.69
C LEU A 887 -0.72 13.54 -10.66
N VAL A 888 0.30 13.38 -9.83
CA VAL A 888 1.10 12.16 -9.73
C VAL A 888 1.04 11.62 -8.31
N VAL A 889 0.74 10.32 -8.19
CA VAL A 889 0.85 9.58 -6.92
C VAL A 889 1.71 8.36 -7.12
N ALA A 890 2.87 8.33 -6.47
CA ALA A 890 3.69 7.14 -6.37
C ALA A 890 3.28 6.38 -5.10
N TYR A 891 2.88 5.12 -5.26
CA TYR A 891 2.52 4.25 -4.14
C TYR A 891 3.38 2.98 -4.13
N GLY A 892 3.88 2.67 -2.95
CA GLY A 892 4.79 1.57 -2.69
C GLY A 892 4.62 1.12 -1.25
N LEU A 893 5.71 1.02 -0.49
CA LEU A 893 5.61 1.01 0.97
C LEU A 893 5.17 2.40 1.49
N ASP A 894 5.63 3.45 0.81
CA ASP A 894 5.25 4.83 1.10
C ASP A 894 4.29 5.36 0.04
N ILE A 895 3.60 6.44 0.38
CA ILE A 895 2.77 7.20 -0.54
C ILE A 895 3.40 8.58 -0.71
N TYR A 896 3.61 8.98 -1.96
CA TYR A 896 4.07 10.31 -2.32
C TYR A 896 3.14 10.89 -3.37
N GLN A 897 2.62 12.09 -3.13
CA GLN A 897 1.79 12.82 -4.08
C GLN A 897 2.49 14.12 -4.46
N THR A 898 2.43 14.45 -5.74
CA THR A 898 2.95 15.72 -6.27
C THR A 898 2.23 16.11 -7.56
N ARG A 899 2.67 17.22 -8.16
CA ARG A 899 2.21 17.73 -9.46
C ARG A 899 3.42 17.81 -10.40
N VAL A 900 3.23 17.42 -11.65
CA VAL A 900 4.28 17.47 -12.68
C VAL A 900 3.84 18.39 -13.81
N TYR A 901 4.79 19.15 -14.34
CA TYR A 901 4.59 20.15 -15.39
C TYR A 901 5.48 19.85 -16.61
N PRO A 902 5.10 18.90 -17.49
CA PRO A 902 5.96 18.47 -18.61
C PRO A 902 6.44 19.63 -19.50
N SER A 903 5.53 20.55 -19.84
CA SER A 903 5.81 21.71 -20.70
C SER A 903 5.89 23.03 -19.93
N LYS A 904 6.14 22.97 -18.61
CA LYS A 904 5.96 24.09 -17.66
C LYS A 904 4.50 24.59 -17.62
N GLN A 905 4.19 25.46 -16.67
CA GLN A 905 2.84 26.03 -16.50
C GLN A 905 2.60 27.16 -17.51
N PHE A 906 2.12 26.82 -18.71
CA PHE A 906 1.86 27.79 -19.77
C PHE A 906 0.44 28.41 -19.72
N ASP A 907 -0.46 27.80 -18.95
CA ASP A 907 -1.87 28.19 -18.80
C ASP A 907 -2.16 28.88 -17.45
N VAL A 908 -1.12 29.16 -16.66
CA VAL A 908 -1.19 29.89 -15.39
C VAL A 908 -0.26 31.09 -15.46
N LEU A 909 -0.64 32.19 -14.80
CA LEU A 909 0.23 33.34 -14.62
C LEU A 909 1.47 32.93 -13.83
N LYS A 910 2.63 33.51 -14.14
CA LYS A 910 3.87 33.13 -13.46
C LYS A 910 3.79 33.41 -11.96
N ASP A 911 4.41 32.54 -11.16
CA ASP A 911 4.52 32.71 -9.71
C ASP A 911 5.30 33.98 -9.31
N ASP A 912 6.25 34.41 -10.15
CA ASP A 912 7.10 35.59 -9.96
C ASP A 912 6.54 36.88 -10.59
N TYR A 913 5.23 36.92 -10.87
CA TYR A 913 4.60 38.06 -11.51
C TYR A 913 4.62 39.32 -10.62
N ASP A 914 5.21 40.41 -11.13
CA ASP A 914 5.33 41.68 -10.40
C ASP A 914 4.06 42.54 -10.52
N TYR A 915 3.11 42.30 -9.61
CA TYR A 915 1.89 43.08 -9.49
C TYR A 915 2.12 44.55 -9.12
N VAL A 916 3.20 44.85 -8.39
CA VAL A 916 3.50 46.20 -7.88
C VAL A 916 3.99 47.08 -9.02
N LEU A 917 4.89 46.57 -9.86
CA LEU A 917 5.40 47.28 -11.02
C LEU A 917 4.24 47.71 -11.94
N ILE A 918 3.36 46.79 -12.33
CA ILE A 918 2.27 47.09 -13.25
C ILE A 918 1.28 48.07 -12.63
N SER A 919 0.92 47.86 -11.36
CA SER A 919 0.03 48.78 -10.65
C SER A 919 0.62 50.19 -10.55
N SER A 920 1.92 50.30 -10.25
CA SER A 920 2.62 51.59 -10.16
C SER A 920 2.71 52.31 -11.51
N VAL A 921 2.97 51.56 -12.60
CA VAL A 921 3.02 52.10 -13.96
C VAL A 921 1.64 52.60 -14.39
N LEU A 922 0.56 51.85 -14.12
CA LEU A 922 -0.81 52.28 -14.43
C LEU A 922 -1.19 53.57 -13.70
N ILE A 923 -0.85 53.67 -12.41
CA ILE A 923 -1.07 54.89 -11.62
C ILE A 923 -0.24 56.05 -12.16
N GLY A 924 1.03 55.80 -12.48
CA GLY A 924 1.93 56.78 -13.09
C GLY A 924 1.39 57.30 -14.43
N LEU A 925 0.93 56.41 -15.31
CA LEU A 925 0.31 56.76 -16.59
C LEU A 925 -0.99 57.53 -16.41
N PHE A 926 -1.83 57.16 -15.43
CA PHE A 926 -3.06 57.87 -15.11
C PHE A 926 -2.77 59.33 -14.70
N PHE A 927 -1.84 59.54 -13.76
CA PHE A 927 -1.46 60.89 -13.33
C PHE A 927 -0.77 61.67 -14.46
N ALA A 928 0.13 61.04 -15.22
CA ALA A 928 0.77 61.67 -16.38
C ALA A 928 -0.27 62.12 -17.41
N THR A 929 -1.31 61.32 -17.66
CA THR A 929 -2.40 61.65 -18.58
C THR A 929 -3.24 62.83 -18.05
N MET A 930 -3.58 62.82 -16.75
CA MET A 930 -4.34 63.91 -16.13
C MET A 930 -3.56 65.23 -16.12
N ILE A 931 -2.26 65.18 -15.81
CA ILE A 931 -1.37 66.34 -15.84
C ILE A 931 -1.22 66.85 -17.28
N SER A 932 -0.95 65.96 -18.23
CA SER A 932 -0.77 66.30 -19.65
C SER A 932 -2.05 66.88 -20.26
N LYS A 933 -3.23 66.35 -19.92
CA LYS A 933 -4.53 66.90 -20.31
C LYS A 933 -4.68 68.34 -19.86
N ARG A 934 -4.36 68.62 -18.58
CA ARG A 934 -4.44 69.97 -18.03
C ARG A 934 -3.42 70.92 -18.68
N LEU A 935 -2.17 70.48 -18.86
CA LEU A 935 -1.13 71.25 -19.55
C LEU A 935 -1.52 71.57 -21.01
N ALA A 936 -2.10 70.62 -21.73
CA ALA A 936 -2.57 70.80 -23.10
C ALA A 936 -3.74 71.80 -23.18
N GLN A 937 -4.71 71.71 -22.27
CA GLN A 937 -5.81 72.69 -22.16
C GLN A 937 -5.28 74.10 -21.90
N VAL A 938 -4.35 74.26 -20.97
CA VAL A 938 -3.71 75.55 -20.68
C VAL A 938 -2.94 76.08 -21.90
N LYS A 939 -2.18 75.22 -22.60
CA LYS A 939 -1.42 75.60 -23.79
C LYS A 939 -2.33 76.03 -24.96
N LEU A 940 -3.43 75.29 -25.19
CA LEU A 940 -4.41 75.63 -26.22
C LEU A 940 -5.14 76.94 -25.90
N LEU A 941 -5.52 77.15 -24.64
CA LEU A 941 -6.12 78.39 -24.19
C LEU A 941 -5.17 79.57 -24.43
N ASN A 942 -3.90 79.47 -23.99
CA ASN A 942 -2.90 80.51 -24.22
C ASN A 942 -2.64 80.79 -25.71
N ARG A 943 -2.76 79.77 -26.58
CA ARG A 943 -2.64 79.93 -28.03
C ARG A 943 -3.87 80.63 -28.64
N ALA A 944 -5.06 80.38 -28.12
CA ALA A 944 -6.30 80.99 -28.60
C ALA A 944 -6.47 82.45 -28.14
N TRP A 945 -5.82 82.84 -27.03
CA TRP A 945 -5.84 84.20 -26.49
C TRP A 945 -4.71 85.11 -27.04
N ARG A 946 -3.82 84.55 -27.87
CA ARG A 946 -2.92 85.31 -28.76
C ARG A 946 -3.56 85.43 -30.13
#